data_AF-A0A2M8TRZ7-F1
#
_entry.id   AF-A0A2M8TRZ7-F1
#
_cell.length_a   1.000
_cell.length_b   1.000
_cell.length_c   1.000
_cell.angle_alpha   90.00
_cell.angle_beta   90.00
_cell.angle_gamma   90.00
#
_symmetry.space_group_name_H-M   'P 1'
#
loop_
_entity.id
_entity.type
_entity.pdbx_description
1 polymer ?
#
loop_
_entity_poly.entity_id
_entity_poly.type
_entity_poly.pdbx_seq_one_letter_code
_entity_poly.pdbx_strand_id
1 'polypeptide(L)'
;MKKTASLIIAFFTIIALQAQTPISQPTDTLVRDLSDLEEKMAAEGITVKADTTYYGFRKQNDFNALNYSLDDRHRYQGDKWAKGNFAKHTFLDFGAGAVFYPNNNNYRLTTQAGLHLRLGKDLSPMSTFRVGIGGELGYISGEANVNWTMRANADYLFNFSNYLLGYRPDRPLSVSGILGMGVQHSHLTKYDGSAIARTMKEKAVAYNIHTGLQFKILAGAHAALAIEPYIMAGTEGMDLNKASKFNHFSIGYGVNLSYIWYFYNNMSSQNNAGNFKKRFAAGERLFLEDPAMLRWRRPWFFEYSIGPAYYRLADLKMSETLGYSISANIGQWLSSAIGVRGGVNITNAPWTKGRQTTSLLGKFGVFFDAMLNPFGFTRHYNWDSAVGVNLFGGYEMGQLQLVHADASDKTGGRYAGYRLGAQVWAKLTNDLRLTFEPSYILMEHFDRSDGRVRYDQADFKLGLAVLFRNKLQRNNDLNPAKDALPERGFFIGGGLGWNTTINKWRYTDKSRGLLLNFNGSAGYNFNMYHGAKLMVDYIANPIWQQNHSGDLSKFTYKNTFISADYQLNVLNAMAGYRPSRRWGVNLYGGPSLVLSEYGKKADVGANVGGMISYRVLPYLSLFYSHTIYWMSSSHYDSNQIYTTPGAVSNVLAFGAQYHLNGFVNTIKNLPWRNAPSSGRHRFFLDYGYGYANYPMLPSKGKDSWGTSMQLSLGWWANSFFGARIGLNMAKGVDMTTTHTQKGQTEDIHHAIGLGTIAGEVLFNPLGLSKNYNWHSLVGANLIAGYQNGWLVMNDAEHTIKGSRITVSGFRLGLQLWTRLSRDLRLNIEPMYSALDIHDRVYINEAGNTLYRTKEAGSKPLKLGNSFSVRVGLTVPLNRIARYEDADMTSYASKKPMRWFGAIGGGWNILLTRHRFKNDGAKVNLAAFAGYRVNEITSVRLGLEYVMDNIKYAYIENNNAEFHEEKHNIAFVAANFQLDLLSYFRGYNPNRLWNVALYAGPAIGIQTNKAHNKDAAINLGMTASHQISKHISAFYNHNIYLMGFLGQESLLPGTNLMGRLTALNCINFGLMYNL
;
A
#
# COMPACT_ATOMS: atom_id res chain seq x y z
N MET A 1 -0.81 17.28 -27.40
CA MET A 1 -1.49 15.97 -27.27
C MET A 1 -1.18 14.98 -28.41
N LYS A 2 -1.24 15.35 -29.70
CA LYS A 2 -0.84 14.42 -30.80
C LYS A 2 0.62 13.90 -30.68
N LYS A 3 1.55 14.72 -30.19
CA LYS A 3 2.98 14.35 -30.03
C LYS A 3 3.26 13.38 -28.86
N THR A 4 2.51 13.43 -27.75
CA THR A 4 2.69 12.53 -26.60
C THR A 4 2.08 11.15 -26.83
N ALA A 5 0.91 11.07 -27.48
CA ALA A 5 0.35 9.79 -27.93
C ALA A 5 1.25 9.11 -28.99
N SER A 6 1.82 9.91 -29.91
CA SER A 6 2.79 9.40 -30.89
C SER A 6 4.09 8.92 -30.23
N LEU A 7 4.53 9.54 -29.12
CA LEU A 7 5.70 9.09 -28.36
C LEU A 7 5.45 7.77 -27.65
N ILE A 8 4.24 7.57 -27.09
CA ILE A 8 3.83 6.31 -26.44
C ILE A 8 3.68 5.19 -27.49
N ILE A 9 3.09 5.49 -28.65
CA ILE A 9 2.98 4.52 -29.76
C ILE A 9 4.35 4.19 -30.35
N ALA A 10 5.25 5.18 -30.50
CA ALA A 10 6.66 4.99 -30.88
C ALA A 10 7.42 4.16 -29.84
N PHE A 11 7.14 4.37 -28.56
CA PHE A 11 7.71 3.60 -27.45
C PHE A 11 7.29 2.11 -27.52
N PHE A 12 6.02 1.82 -27.82
CA PHE A 12 5.55 0.44 -28.02
C PHE A 12 6.06 -0.20 -29.32
N THR A 13 6.25 0.58 -30.39
CA THR A 13 6.78 0.05 -31.67
C THR A 13 8.28 -0.24 -31.60
N ILE A 14 9.09 0.57 -30.91
CA ILE A 14 10.53 0.30 -30.71
C ILE A 14 10.75 -0.97 -29.86
N ILE A 15 9.90 -1.20 -28.85
CA ILE A 15 9.93 -2.44 -28.03
C ILE A 15 9.54 -3.67 -28.87
N ALA A 16 8.59 -3.52 -29.80
CA ALA A 16 8.20 -4.60 -30.70
C ALA A 16 9.25 -4.90 -31.79
N LEU A 17 9.91 -3.87 -32.35
CA LEU A 17 10.94 -4.00 -33.39
C LEU A 17 12.26 -4.60 -32.88
N GLN A 18 12.67 -4.31 -31.64
CA GLN A 18 13.86 -4.93 -31.04
C GLN A 18 13.65 -6.38 -30.59
N ALA A 19 12.41 -6.88 -30.55
CA ALA A 19 12.12 -8.28 -30.26
C ALA A 19 12.35 -9.22 -31.46
N GLN A 20 12.57 -8.68 -32.67
CA GLN A 20 12.52 -9.44 -33.92
C GLN A 20 13.81 -9.43 -34.76
N THR A 21 14.88 -8.73 -34.39
CA THR A 21 16.11 -8.76 -35.20
C THR A 21 16.82 -10.12 -35.08
N PRO A 22 16.97 -10.88 -36.18
CA PRO A 22 17.79 -12.08 -36.19
C PRO A 22 19.26 -11.65 -36.23
N ILE A 23 20.02 -11.98 -35.19
CA ILE A 23 21.48 -12.00 -35.29
C ILE A 23 21.82 -13.39 -35.80
N SER A 24 22.28 -13.49 -37.05
CA SER A 24 22.92 -14.69 -37.55
C SER A 24 24.17 -14.94 -36.69
N GLN A 25 24.15 -16.03 -35.92
CA GLN A 25 25.36 -16.49 -35.26
C GLN A 25 26.22 -17.22 -36.29
N PRO A 26 27.54 -16.97 -36.33
CA PRO A 26 28.46 -17.90 -36.97
C PRO A 26 28.43 -19.21 -36.17
N THR A 27 28.19 -20.31 -36.87
CA THR A 27 28.26 -21.68 -36.37
C THR A 27 29.67 -22.00 -35.92
N ASP A 28 29.79 -22.40 -34.65
CA ASP A 28 31.01 -22.91 -34.05
C ASP A 28 31.19 -24.37 -34.48
N THR A 29 32.04 -24.63 -35.48
CA THR A 29 32.51 -25.98 -35.79
C THR A 29 33.84 -26.20 -35.10
N LEU A 30 33.81 -27.02 -34.05
CA LEU A 30 34.98 -27.62 -33.44
C LEU A 30 35.65 -28.64 -34.39
N VAL A 31 36.97 -28.77 -34.17
CA VAL A 31 37.92 -29.84 -34.58
C VAL A 31 38.79 -29.55 -35.82
N ARG A 32 40.06 -29.20 -35.54
CA ARG A 32 41.29 -29.66 -36.24
C ARG A 32 42.50 -29.23 -35.39
N ASP A 33 43.07 -30.15 -34.63
CA ASP A 33 44.24 -30.98 -34.93
C ASP A 33 45.52 -30.38 -34.34
N LEU A 34 46.12 -31.14 -33.45
CA LEU A 34 47.19 -30.72 -32.54
C LEU A 34 48.59 -30.96 -33.14
N SER A 35 48.72 -31.11 -34.47
CA SER A 35 49.96 -31.48 -35.15
C SER A 35 50.65 -30.33 -35.92
N ASP A 36 49.98 -29.20 -36.17
CA ASP A 36 50.54 -28.08 -36.97
C ASP A 36 51.33 -27.03 -36.15
N LEU A 37 51.40 -27.17 -34.82
CA LEU A 37 52.18 -26.28 -33.96
C LEU A 37 53.58 -26.83 -33.62
N GLU A 38 53.77 -28.14 -33.71
CA GLU A 38 55.07 -28.80 -33.47
C GLU A 38 55.99 -28.74 -34.71
N GLU A 39 55.43 -28.70 -35.92
CA GLU A 39 56.20 -28.49 -37.17
C GLU A 39 56.73 -27.05 -37.32
N LYS A 40 56.08 -26.04 -36.73
CA LYS A 40 56.54 -24.64 -36.76
C LYS A 40 57.63 -24.30 -35.74
N MET A 41 57.80 -25.11 -34.69
CA MET A 41 58.90 -24.95 -33.74
C MET A 41 60.21 -25.59 -34.22
N ALA A 42 60.15 -26.53 -35.16
CA ALA A 42 61.32 -27.15 -35.77
C ALA A 42 61.89 -26.36 -36.98
N ALA A 43 61.15 -25.39 -37.53
CA ALA A 43 61.49 -24.69 -38.77
C ALA A 43 62.21 -23.33 -38.62
N GLU A 44 62.27 -22.72 -37.42
CA GLU A 44 62.99 -21.45 -37.19
C GLU A 44 64.32 -21.65 -36.45
N GLY A 45 65.12 -22.59 -36.95
CA GLY A 45 66.53 -22.72 -36.60
C GLY A 45 67.30 -21.44 -36.93
N ILE A 46 67.56 -20.60 -35.93
CA ILE A 46 68.62 -19.58 -36.00
C ILE A 46 69.82 -20.10 -35.21
N THR A 47 70.68 -20.76 -35.97
CA THR A 47 72.07 -21.06 -35.65
C THR A 47 72.84 -19.80 -35.21
N VAL A 48 73.57 -19.96 -34.11
CA VAL A 48 74.67 -19.11 -33.68
C VAL A 48 75.64 -18.88 -34.85
N LYS A 49 75.89 -17.61 -35.23
CA LYS A 49 77.09 -17.26 -36.00
C LYS A 49 78.11 -16.64 -35.05
N ALA A 50 79.14 -17.43 -34.79
CA ALA A 50 80.39 -16.98 -34.22
C ALA A 50 81.11 -16.03 -35.19
N ASP A 51 81.90 -15.19 -34.55
CA ASP A 51 82.71 -14.08 -35.02
C ASP A 51 83.77 -14.45 -36.07
N THR A 52 84.04 -13.57 -37.05
CA THR A 52 85.36 -13.47 -37.71
C THR A 52 85.56 -12.08 -38.34
N THR A 53 86.57 -11.37 -37.83
CA THR A 53 87.50 -10.43 -38.50
C THR A 53 87.02 -9.07 -39.01
N TYR A 54 87.37 -7.98 -38.30
CA TYR A 54 88.05 -6.79 -38.89
C TYR A 54 88.63 -5.83 -37.83
N TYR A 55 89.89 -5.43 -38.00
CA TYR A 55 90.61 -4.41 -37.23
C TYR A 55 90.30 -3.00 -37.79
N GLY A 56 89.93 -2.04 -36.94
CA GLY A 56 89.94 -0.60 -37.27
C GLY A 56 88.73 0.21 -36.75
N PHE A 57 89.02 1.25 -35.97
CA PHE A 57 88.03 2.19 -35.42
C PHE A 57 87.16 2.85 -36.50
N ARG A 58 85.83 2.75 -36.37
CA ARG A 58 84.88 3.66 -37.01
C ARG A 58 84.16 4.51 -35.96
N LYS A 59 84.26 5.82 -36.16
CA LYS A 59 83.60 6.89 -35.41
C LYS A 59 82.10 6.60 -35.29
N GLN A 60 81.59 6.50 -34.07
CA GLN A 60 80.16 6.31 -33.80
C GLN A 60 79.42 7.62 -34.10
N ASN A 61 78.66 7.66 -35.19
CA ASN A 61 77.53 8.59 -35.31
C ASN A 61 76.37 8.00 -34.49
N ASP A 62 75.60 8.86 -33.82
CA ASP A 62 74.54 8.56 -32.83
C ASP A 62 75.00 8.32 -31.37
N PHE A 63 76.05 9.03 -30.90
CA PHE A 63 76.28 9.13 -29.46
C PHE A 63 75.30 10.11 -28.82
N ASN A 64 74.19 9.59 -28.30
CA ASN A 64 73.27 10.35 -27.46
C ASN A 64 73.77 10.34 -26.00
N ALA A 65 74.43 11.44 -25.60
CA ALA A 65 74.95 11.61 -24.24
C ALA A 65 73.87 11.58 -23.13
N LEU A 66 72.57 11.68 -23.46
CA LEU A 66 71.49 11.52 -22.48
C LEU A 66 71.39 10.11 -21.89
N ASN A 67 71.88 9.06 -22.58
CA ASN A 67 71.89 7.70 -22.04
C ASN A 67 72.87 7.52 -20.87
N TYR A 68 73.81 8.45 -20.68
CA TYR A 68 74.79 8.41 -19.60
C TYR A 68 74.57 9.49 -18.51
N SER A 69 73.63 10.42 -18.71
CA SER A 69 73.30 11.47 -17.75
C SER A 69 72.08 11.15 -16.88
N LEU A 70 71.25 10.19 -17.26
CA LEU A 70 70.12 9.76 -16.46
C LEU A 70 70.47 8.42 -15.83
N ASP A 71 70.80 8.48 -14.54
CA ASP A 71 70.90 7.33 -13.64
C ASP A 71 69.84 6.28 -14.00
N ASP A 72 70.28 5.03 -14.19
CA ASP A 72 69.53 3.92 -14.79
C ASP A 72 68.42 3.48 -13.81
N ARG A 73 67.40 4.33 -13.67
CA ARG A 73 66.30 4.15 -12.74
C ARG A 73 65.52 2.93 -13.20
N HIS A 74 65.55 1.87 -12.39
CA HIS A 74 64.83 0.62 -12.61
C HIS A 74 63.38 0.87 -13.07
N ARG A 75 63.12 0.70 -14.37
CA ARG A 75 61.76 0.75 -14.95
C ARG A 75 61.25 -0.67 -15.08
N TYR A 76 60.13 -0.98 -14.45
CA TYR A 76 59.48 -2.28 -14.60
C TYR A 76 59.07 -2.51 -16.05
N GLN A 77 59.49 -3.64 -16.62
CA GLN A 77 59.09 -4.08 -17.95
C GLN A 77 57.60 -4.46 -17.91
N GLY A 78 56.75 -3.65 -18.54
CA GLY A 78 55.30 -3.88 -18.65
C GLY A 78 54.89 -4.55 -19.96
N ASP A 79 53.58 -4.56 -20.25
CA ASP A 79 53.03 -5.16 -21.48
C ASP A 79 53.43 -4.38 -22.74
N LYS A 80 53.37 -5.05 -23.91
CA LYS A 80 53.62 -4.37 -25.20
C LYS A 80 52.43 -3.49 -25.61
N TRP A 81 52.67 -2.19 -25.76
CA TRP A 81 51.70 -1.27 -26.35
C TRP A 81 51.69 -1.37 -27.88
N ALA A 82 50.59 -1.86 -28.45
CA ALA A 82 50.43 -1.93 -29.90
C ALA A 82 49.70 -0.68 -30.42
N LYS A 83 50.33 0.03 -31.37
CA LYS A 83 49.65 1.01 -32.22
C LYS A 83 48.64 0.28 -33.12
N GLY A 84 47.51 0.91 -33.41
CA GLY A 84 46.46 0.34 -34.28
C GLY A 84 45.57 1.42 -34.89
N ASN A 85 44.48 1.00 -35.54
CA ASN A 85 43.54 1.89 -36.23
C ASN A 85 42.97 2.98 -35.32
N PHE A 86 42.41 4.04 -35.90
CA PHE A 86 41.91 5.22 -35.16
C PHE A 86 41.00 4.87 -33.96
N ALA A 87 40.16 3.84 -34.06
CA ALA A 87 39.28 3.40 -32.97
C ALA A 87 40.02 2.76 -31.77
N LYS A 88 41.22 2.20 -31.97
CA LYS A 88 42.01 1.59 -30.90
C LYS A 88 42.59 2.69 -30.01
N HIS A 89 42.51 2.49 -28.69
CA HIS A 89 42.96 3.45 -27.67
C HIS A 89 42.22 4.80 -27.68
N THR A 90 41.08 4.86 -28.37
CA THR A 90 40.20 6.02 -28.35
C THR A 90 39.06 5.73 -27.37
N PHE A 91 38.61 6.75 -26.65
CA PHE A 91 37.57 6.65 -25.65
C PHE A 91 36.64 7.85 -25.65
N LEU A 92 35.41 7.61 -25.22
CA LEU A 92 34.43 8.62 -24.87
C LEU A 92 34.42 8.75 -23.34
N ASP A 93 34.59 9.96 -22.84
CA ASP A 93 34.60 10.31 -21.42
C ASP A 93 33.37 11.22 -21.18
N PHE A 94 32.39 10.73 -20.43
CA PHE A 94 31.22 11.53 -20.07
C PHE A 94 30.98 11.48 -18.57
N GLY A 95 30.53 12.59 -17.99
CA GLY A 95 30.43 12.68 -16.55
C GLY A 95 29.73 13.92 -16.04
N ALA A 96 29.77 14.07 -14.73
CA ALA A 96 29.27 15.23 -14.01
C ALA A 96 30.37 15.84 -13.15
N GLY A 97 30.36 17.15 -13.00
CA GLY A 97 31.36 17.89 -12.23
C GLY A 97 30.72 18.93 -11.32
N ALA A 98 31.45 19.28 -10.26
CA ALA A 98 31.12 20.39 -9.37
C ALA A 98 32.31 21.34 -9.28
N VAL A 99 32.03 22.63 -9.44
CA VAL A 99 33.02 23.71 -9.44
C VAL A 99 32.69 24.71 -8.35
N PHE A 100 33.72 25.10 -7.60
CA PHE A 100 33.65 26.01 -6.48
C PHE A 100 34.51 27.23 -6.81
N TYR A 101 33.97 28.40 -6.51
CA TYR A 101 34.69 29.67 -6.58
C TYR A 101 34.88 30.21 -5.16
N PRO A 102 36.02 30.84 -4.83
CA PRO A 102 36.25 31.48 -3.55
C PRO A 102 35.17 32.51 -3.22
N ASN A 103 34.83 32.62 -1.93
CA ASN A 103 33.87 33.62 -1.47
C ASN A 103 34.47 35.03 -1.60
N ASN A 104 33.66 35.98 -2.09
CA ASN A 104 33.98 37.40 -2.12
C ASN A 104 33.12 38.15 -1.09
N ASN A 105 33.57 39.31 -0.60
CA ASN A 105 32.82 40.12 0.39
C ASN A 105 31.50 40.69 -0.17
N ASN A 106 31.39 40.82 -1.50
CA ASN A 106 30.26 41.46 -2.17
C ASN A 106 29.25 40.48 -2.78
N TYR A 107 29.63 39.22 -2.99
CA TYR A 107 28.77 38.18 -3.55
C TYR A 107 29.34 36.79 -3.23
N ARG A 108 28.47 35.78 -3.23
CA ARG A 108 28.86 34.38 -3.04
C ARG A 108 28.24 33.50 -4.11
N LEU A 109 29.07 32.95 -4.99
CA LEU A 109 28.66 31.91 -5.94
C LEU A 109 28.45 30.59 -5.19
N THR A 110 27.31 29.96 -5.40
CA THR A 110 27.07 28.59 -4.94
C THR A 110 27.84 27.62 -5.83
N THR A 111 27.98 26.38 -5.35
CA THR A 111 28.60 25.30 -6.12
C THR A 111 27.95 25.19 -7.49
N GLN A 112 28.75 25.33 -8.55
CA GLN A 112 28.29 25.17 -9.92
C GLN A 112 28.35 23.69 -10.28
N ALA A 113 27.21 23.08 -10.59
CA ALA A 113 27.13 21.68 -10.98
C ALA A 113 26.91 21.59 -12.49
N GLY A 114 27.55 20.62 -13.14
CA GLY A 114 27.51 20.52 -14.59
C GLY A 114 27.71 19.11 -15.12
N LEU A 115 27.45 18.96 -16.42
CA LEU A 115 27.73 17.74 -17.18
C LEU A 115 28.84 18.03 -18.20
N HIS A 116 29.67 17.04 -18.48
CA HIS A 116 30.71 17.13 -19.51
C HIS A 116 30.73 15.90 -20.41
N LEU A 117 31.14 16.14 -21.66
CA LEU A 117 31.37 15.14 -22.68
C LEU A 117 32.72 15.42 -23.35
N ARG A 118 33.61 14.44 -23.35
CA ARG A 118 34.99 14.52 -23.82
C ARG A 118 35.27 13.31 -24.71
N LEU A 119 36.08 13.53 -25.74
CA LEU A 119 36.62 12.50 -26.60
C LEU A 119 38.13 12.48 -26.40
N GLY A 120 38.69 11.32 -26.07
CA GLY A 120 40.11 11.17 -25.78
C GLY A 120 40.77 10.04 -26.55
N LYS A 121 42.09 10.15 -26.69
CA LYS A 121 42.95 9.15 -27.32
C LYS A 121 44.24 9.00 -26.53
N ASP A 122 44.55 7.77 -26.16
CA ASP A 122 45.85 7.41 -25.60
C ASP A 122 46.85 7.31 -26.77
N LEU A 123 47.82 8.23 -26.81
CA LEU A 123 48.86 8.32 -27.84
C LEU A 123 49.99 7.32 -27.56
N SER A 124 50.26 7.07 -26.29
CA SER A 124 51.25 6.13 -25.78
C SER A 124 50.75 5.57 -24.44
N PRO A 125 51.45 4.58 -23.84
CA PRO A 125 51.17 4.14 -22.47
C PRO A 125 51.10 5.26 -21.43
N MET A 126 51.80 6.37 -21.67
CA MET A 126 52.01 7.43 -20.69
C MET A 126 51.29 8.72 -21.08
N SER A 127 50.90 8.89 -22.33
CA SER A 127 50.41 10.17 -22.85
C SER A 127 49.03 10.00 -23.46
N THR A 128 48.10 10.81 -22.96
CA THR A 128 46.71 10.83 -23.41
C THR A 128 46.33 12.26 -23.75
N PHE A 129 45.59 12.44 -24.84
CA PHE A 129 45.02 13.72 -25.21
C PHE A 129 43.50 13.61 -25.24
N ARG A 130 42.78 14.59 -24.69
CA ARG A 130 41.32 14.65 -24.76
C ARG A 130 40.82 16.06 -24.98
N VAL A 131 39.70 16.16 -25.69
CA VAL A 131 38.99 17.42 -25.92
C VAL A 131 37.52 17.23 -25.57
N GLY A 132 36.87 18.26 -25.04
CA GLY A 132 35.46 18.15 -24.73
C GLY A 132 34.78 19.44 -24.38
N ILE A 133 33.47 19.32 -24.19
CA ILE A 133 32.57 20.40 -23.85
C ILE A 133 31.80 20.05 -22.58
N GLY A 134 31.48 21.05 -21.78
CA GLY A 134 30.68 20.91 -20.58
C GLY A 134 29.80 22.12 -20.34
N GLY A 135 28.71 21.91 -19.61
CA GLY A 135 27.79 22.95 -19.19
C GLY A 135 27.61 22.89 -17.67
N GLU A 136 27.93 23.99 -17.00
CA GLU A 136 27.87 24.20 -15.56
C GLU A 136 26.77 25.23 -15.25
N LEU A 137 26.00 25.00 -14.20
CA LEU A 137 24.99 25.92 -13.69
C LEU A 137 25.25 26.15 -12.21
N GLY A 138 25.20 27.40 -11.76
CA GLY A 138 25.16 27.71 -10.34
C GLY A 138 24.46 29.03 -10.05
N TYR A 139 24.46 29.41 -8.78
CA TYR A 139 23.59 30.44 -8.24
C TYR A 139 24.38 31.49 -7.47
N ILE A 140 23.74 32.62 -7.19
CA ILE A 140 24.28 33.62 -6.29
C ILE A 140 23.52 33.54 -4.97
N SER A 141 24.23 33.29 -3.88
CA SER A 141 23.65 33.17 -2.54
C SER A 141 22.93 34.46 -2.14
N GLY A 142 21.64 34.36 -1.81
CA GLY A 142 20.82 35.49 -1.36
C GLY A 142 20.10 36.25 -2.48
N GLU A 143 20.28 35.86 -3.75
CA GLU A 143 19.75 36.57 -4.91
C GLU A 143 19.15 35.60 -5.94
N ALA A 144 18.15 36.02 -6.71
CA ALA A 144 17.41 35.16 -7.66
C ALA A 144 18.13 34.90 -9.00
N ASN A 145 19.45 35.11 -9.04
CA ASN A 145 20.27 35.12 -10.25
C ASN A 145 20.91 33.74 -10.50
N VAL A 146 20.79 33.24 -11.75
CA VAL A 146 21.43 32.00 -12.20
C VAL A 146 22.60 32.34 -13.11
N ASN A 147 23.75 31.72 -12.85
CA ASN A 147 24.92 31.68 -13.71
C ASN A 147 24.91 30.39 -14.54
N TRP A 148 24.89 30.53 -15.86
CA TRP A 148 25.14 29.43 -16.78
C TRP A 148 26.51 29.59 -17.42
N THR A 149 27.34 28.56 -17.34
CA THR A 149 28.70 28.54 -17.89
C THR A 149 28.86 27.37 -18.84
N MET A 150 29.14 27.64 -20.11
CA MET A 150 29.64 26.62 -21.04
C MET A 150 31.16 26.62 -21.01
N ARG A 151 31.76 25.44 -21.07
CA ARG A 151 33.20 25.26 -21.04
C ARG A 151 33.64 24.31 -22.16
N ALA A 152 34.64 24.70 -22.93
CA ALA A 152 35.31 23.83 -23.89
C ALA A 152 36.78 23.68 -23.47
N ASN A 153 37.24 22.44 -23.31
CA ASN A 153 38.58 22.12 -22.78
C ASN A 153 39.37 21.24 -23.73
N ALA A 154 40.69 21.43 -23.71
CA ALA A 154 41.68 20.52 -24.28
C ALA A 154 42.68 20.15 -23.18
N ASP A 155 42.78 18.85 -22.88
CA ASP A 155 43.59 18.33 -21.79
C ASP A 155 44.66 17.35 -22.31
N TYR A 156 45.88 17.52 -21.81
CA TYR A 156 46.94 16.53 -21.88
C TYR A 156 47.05 15.82 -20.53
N LEU A 157 47.07 14.48 -20.57
CA LEU A 157 47.19 13.65 -19.39
C LEU A 157 48.47 12.82 -19.45
N PHE A 158 49.22 12.83 -18.35
CA PHE A 158 50.42 12.02 -18.18
C PHE A 158 50.22 10.94 -17.12
N ASN A 159 50.29 9.66 -17.51
CA ASN A 159 50.03 8.53 -16.64
C ASN A 159 51.27 8.14 -15.82
N PHE A 160 51.36 8.67 -14.60
CA PHE A 160 52.46 8.39 -13.67
C PHE A 160 52.56 6.90 -13.31
N SER A 161 51.43 6.21 -13.18
CA SER A 161 51.43 4.79 -12.84
C SER A 161 52.09 3.96 -13.93
N ASN A 162 51.84 4.26 -15.22
CA ASN A 162 52.50 3.57 -16.33
C ASN A 162 53.97 3.97 -16.49
N TYR A 163 54.33 5.21 -16.14
CA TYR A 163 55.73 5.66 -16.16
C TYR A 163 56.58 4.97 -15.09
N LEU A 164 56.08 4.87 -13.86
CA LEU A 164 56.82 4.31 -12.72
C LEU A 164 56.78 2.78 -12.65
N LEU A 165 55.64 2.17 -13.01
CA LEU A 165 55.38 0.74 -12.78
C LEU A 165 55.21 -0.08 -14.06
N GLY A 166 55.63 0.49 -15.20
CA GLY A 166 55.45 -0.12 -16.52
C GLY A 166 54.02 -0.06 -17.04
N TYR A 167 53.84 -0.21 -18.35
CA TYR A 167 52.52 -0.20 -18.97
C TYR A 167 51.69 -1.41 -18.54
N ARG A 168 50.53 -1.16 -17.94
CA ARG A 168 49.59 -2.19 -17.50
C ARG A 168 48.15 -1.72 -17.70
N PRO A 169 47.47 -2.14 -18.78
CA PRO A 169 46.09 -1.72 -19.04
C PRO A 169 45.07 -2.30 -18.05
N ASP A 170 45.40 -3.40 -17.40
CA ASP A 170 44.61 -4.13 -16.41
C ASP A 170 44.72 -3.54 -15.00
N ARG A 171 45.47 -2.45 -14.80
CA ARG A 171 45.74 -1.91 -13.47
C ARG A 171 44.43 -1.43 -12.81
N PRO A 172 44.05 -1.94 -11.62
CA PRO A 172 42.79 -1.59 -10.96
C PRO A 172 42.62 -0.10 -10.69
N LEU A 173 43.72 0.60 -10.37
CA LEU A 173 43.77 2.04 -10.21
C LEU A 173 45.00 2.57 -10.95
N SER A 174 44.79 3.57 -11.80
CA SER A 174 45.83 4.31 -12.49
C SER A 174 45.70 5.79 -12.16
N VAL A 175 46.82 6.43 -11.87
CA VAL A 175 46.86 7.86 -11.55
C VAL A 175 47.55 8.60 -12.69
N SER A 176 46.87 9.61 -13.22
CA SER A 176 47.40 10.48 -14.27
C SER A 176 47.38 11.94 -13.82
N GLY A 177 48.42 12.71 -14.14
CA GLY A 177 48.40 14.16 -14.01
C GLY A 177 47.65 14.78 -15.19
N ILE A 178 46.88 15.84 -14.95
CA ILE A 178 46.15 16.60 -15.96
C ILE A 178 46.82 17.96 -16.10
N LEU A 179 47.08 18.38 -17.34
CA LEU A 179 47.37 19.76 -17.71
C LEU A 179 46.47 20.11 -18.88
N GLY A 180 45.57 21.07 -18.69
CA GLY A 180 44.62 21.47 -19.70
C GLY A 180 44.41 22.97 -19.77
N MET A 181 43.84 23.39 -20.89
CA MET A 181 43.40 24.75 -21.13
C MET A 181 41.94 24.73 -21.59
N GLY A 182 41.21 25.78 -21.24
CA GLY A 182 39.79 25.87 -21.55
C GLY A 182 39.34 27.28 -21.89
N VAL A 183 38.28 27.36 -22.69
CA VAL A 183 37.51 28.58 -22.92
C VAL A 183 36.17 28.38 -22.25
N GLN A 184 35.76 29.33 -21.42
CA GLN A 184 34.43 29.32 -20.81
C GLN A 184 33.65 30.59 -21.17
N HIS A 185 32.36 30.40 -21.43
CA HIS A 185 31.41 31.48 -21.64
C HIS A 185 30.35 31.41 -20.55
N SER A 186 30.27 32.46 -19.74
CA SER A 186 29.37 32.55 -18.58
C SER A 186 28.32 33.64 -18.80
N HIS A 187 27.08 33.38 -18.41
CA HIS A 187 25.94 34.28 -18.59
C HIS A 187 25.02 34.29 -17.36
N LEU A 188 24.63 35.51 -16.93
CA LEU A 188 23.65 35.77 -15.87
C LEU A 188 22.28 36.10 -16.46
N THR A 189 21.24 35.45 -15.95
CA THR A 189 19.90 35.51 -16.57
C THR A 189 18.97 36.63 -16.12
N LYS A 190 19.31 37.40 -15.06
CA LYS A 190 18.47 38.52 -14.56
C LYS A 190 19.33 39.71 -14.11
N TYR A 191 20.00 40.33 -15.07
CA TYR A 191 20.99 41.38 -14.83
C TYR A 191 20.35 42.76 -14.59
N ASP A 192 19.38 43.16 -15.40
CA ASP A 192 18.73 44.47 -15.26
C ASP A 192 17.85 44.56 -14.00
N GLY A 193 18.11 45.58 -13.17
CA GLY A 193 17.39 45.86 -11.92
C GLY A 193 17.83 45.07 -10.69
N SER A 194 18.85 44.21 -10.78
CA SER A 194 19.40 43.43 -9.64
C SER A 194 20.50 44.20 -8.89
N ALA A 195 20.61 44.01 -7.56
CA ALA A 195 21.69 44.58 -6.75
C ALA A 195 23.09 44.09 -7.20
N ILE A 196 23.15 42.91 -7.84
CA ILE A 196 24.37 42.29 -8.40
C ILE A 196 24.85 43.00 -9.68
N ALA A 197 23.98 43.76 -10.36
CA ALA A 197 24.36 44.49 -11.58
C ALA A 197 25.51 45.48 -11.36
N ARG A 198 25.76 45.90 -10.11
CA ARG A 198 26.88 46.80 -9.76
C ARG A 198 28.23 46.06 -9.64
N THR A 199 28.21 44.74 -9.39
CA THR A 199 29.39 43.95 -8.99
C THR A 199 29.74 42.83 -9.97
N MET A 200 28.81 42.34 -10.79
CA MET A 200 29.07 41.31 -11.81
C MET A 200 28.75 41.78 -13.23
N LYS A 201 29.25 41.08 -14.25
CA LYS A 201 28.99 41.27 -15.70
C LYS A 201 27.85 40.34 -16.15
N GLU A 202 26.97 40.79 -17.05
CA GLU A 202 25.87 39.98 -17.60
C GLU A 202 26.38 38.77 -18.40
N LYS A 203 27.43 38.97 -19.19
CA LYS A 203 28.10 37.97 -20.03
C LYS A 203 29.61 38.13 -19.91
N ALA A 204 30.33 37.03 -19.85
CA ALA A 204 31.79 37.03 -19.87
C ALA A 204 32.32 35.83 -20.66
N VAL A 205 33.40 36.05 -21.39
CA VAL A 205 34.24 34.98 -21.97
C VAL A 205 35.56 35.01 -21.23
N ALA A 206 36.00 33.87 -20.71
CA ALA A 206 37.25 33.74 -20.01
C ALA A 206 38.07 32.56 -20.53
N TYR A 207 39.39 32.73 -20.56
CA TYR A 207 40.34 31.68 -20.83
C TYR A 207 40.87 31.17 -19.51
N ASN A 208 40.95 29.85 -19.34
CA ASN A 208 41.47 29.22 -18.14
C ASN A 208 42.55 28.19 -18.48
N ILE A 209 43.45 28.01 -17.52
CA ILE A 209 44.38 26.89 -17.45
C ILE A 209 44.00 26.10 -16.21
N HIS A 210 43.95 24.78 -16.33
CA HIS A 210 43.63 23.89 -15.22
C HIS A 210 44.59 22.73 -15.11
N THR A 211 44.82 22.30 -13.89
CA THR A 211 45.66 21.14 -13.59
C THR A 211 45.04 20.35 -12.45
N GLY A 212 45.30 19.04 -12.43
CA GLY A 212 44.69 18.14 -11.47
C GLY A 212 45.23 16.73 -11.57
N LEU A 213 44.56 15.81 -10.87
CA LEU A 213 44.87 14.38 -10.90
C LEU A 213 43.65 13.61 -11.37
N GLN A 214 43.83 12.65 -12.25
CA GLN A 214 42.82 11.67 -12.61
C GLN A 214 43.12 10.35 -11.88
N PHE A 215 42.21 9.95 -11.02
CA PHE A 215 42.16 8.61 -10.44
C PHE A 215 41.26 7.74 -11.31
N LYS A 216 41.88 6.99 -12.24
CA LYS A 216 41.19 6.10 -13.16
C LYS A 216 41.10 4.69 -12.57
N ILE A 217 39.89 4.27 -12.23
CA ILE A 217 39.56 2.96 -11.67
C ILE A 217 39.01 2.07 -12.79
N LEU A 218 39.60 0.89 -12.99
CA LEU A 218 39.16 -0.05 -14.03
C LEU A 218 37.75 -0.58 -13.69
N ALA A 219 36.80 -0.40 -14.60
CA ALA A 219 35.40 -0.81 -14.44
C ALA A 219 34.98 -1.93 -15.40
N GLY A 220 35.83 -2.31 -16.35
CA GLY A 220 35.56 -3.35 -17.33
C GLY A 220 36.57 -3.38 -18.49
N ALA A 221 36.37 -4.28 -19.45
CA ALA A 221 37.25 -4.45 -20.61
C ALA A 221 37.28 -3.22 -21.55
N HIS A 222 36.15 -2.50 -21.57
CA HIS A 222 35.94 -1.28 -22.33
C HIS A 222 35.67 -0.07 -21.43
N ALA A 223 35.75 -0.20 -20.11
CA ALA A 223 35.18 0.80 -19.19
C ALA A 223 36.12 1.13 -18.04
N ALA A 224 36.17 2.42 -17.69
CA ALA A 224 36.80 2.89 -16.47
C ALA A 224 35.96 4.00 -15.84
N LEU A 225 36.05 4.11 -14.52
CA LEU A 225 35.56 5.26 -13.77
C LEU A 225 36.73 6.20 -13.50
N ALA A 226 36.50 7.50 -13.54
CA ALA A 226 37.52 8.50 -13.23
C ALA A 226 37.00 9.51 -12.22
N ILE A 227 37.80 9.77 -11.19
CA ILE A 227 37.61 10.89 -10.26
C ILE A 227 38.72 11.89 -10.53
N GLU A 228 38.36 13.15 -10.77
CA GLU A 228 39.29 14.19 -11.19
C GLU A 228 39.14 15.44 -10.33
N PRO A 229 39.80 15.53 -9.17
CA PRO A 229 40.03 16.81 -8.52
C PRO A 229 40.94 17.68 -9.38
N TYR A 230 40.56 18.96 -9.55
CA TYR A 230 41.35 19.93 -10.30
C TYR A 230 41.24 21.33 -9.71
N ILE A 231 42.26 22.13 -10.01
CA ILE A 231 42.28 23.58 -9.78
C ILE A 231 42.37 24.27 -11.14
N MET A 232 41.77 25.44 -11.25
CA MET A 232 41.81 26.24 -12.46
C MET A 232 42.06 27.71 -12.12
N ALA A 233 42.83 28.37 -12.97
CA ALA A 233 43.05 29.81 -12.93
C ALA A 233 42.73 30.39 -14.29
N GLY A 234 42.04 31.53 -14.33
CA GLY A 234 41.60 32.12 -15.58
C GLY A 234 41.58 33.63 -15.58
N THR A 235 41.40 34.17 -16.78
CA THR A 235 41.33 35.60 -17.05
C THR A 235 40.08 36.23 -16.43
N GLU A 236 40.04 37.56 -16.43
CA GLU A 236 38.92 38.34 -15.92
C GLU A 236 37.58 37.87 -16.52
N GLY A 237 36.56 37.68 -15.66
CA GLY A 237 35.24 37.22 -16.06
C GLY A 237 34.98 35.73 -15.85
N MET A 238 35.97 34.94 -15.40
CA MET A 238 35.78 33.52 -15.04
C MET A 238 34.74 33.31 -13.93
N ASP A 239 34.63 34.26 -13.01
CA ASP A 239 33.66 34.31 -11.90
C ASP A 239 32.62 35.42 -12.08
N LEU A 240 32.47 35.93 -13.32
CA LEU A 240 31.59 37.04 -13.71
C LEU A 240 31.82 38.37 -12.98
N ASN A 241 32.94 38.56 -12.27
CA ASN A 241 33.23 39.80 -11.54
C ASN A 241 33.49 41.01 -12.46
N LYS A 242 33.04 42.20 -12.05
CA LYS A 242 33.43 43.51 -12.60
C LYS A 242 34.65 44.05 -11.84
N ALA A 243 35.79 43.37 -11.88
CA ALA A 243 37.02 43.95 -11.33
C ALA A 243 37.50 45.08 -12.25
N SER A 244 37.92 46.23 -11.69
CA SER A 244 38.35 47.42 -12.44
C SER A 244 39.87 47.49 -12.70
N LYS A 245 40.63 46.40 -12.49
CA LYS A 245 42.10 46.39 -12.61
C LYS A 245 42.62 45.14 -13.32
N PHE A 246 43.56 45.34 -14.24
CA PHE A 246 44.17 44.37 -15.17
C PHE A 246 44.96 43.20 -14.51
N ASN A 247 45.00 43.11 -13.18
CA ASN A 247 45.84 42.17 -12.41
C ASN A 247 45.07 41.09 -11.62
N HIS A 248 43.76 40.90 -11.83
CA HIS A 248 42.99 39.90 -11.08
C HIS A 248 42.82 38.59 -11.87
N PHE A 249 43.55 37.54 -11.46
CA PHE A 249 43.27 36.16 -11.91
C PHE A 249 42.20 35.56 -11.00
N SER A 250 41.14 35.03 -11.59
CA SER A 250 40.12 34.30 -10.85
C SER A 250 40.59 32.85 -10.68
N ILE A 251 40.45 32.29 -9.48
CA ILE A 251 40.80 30.89 -9.16
C ILE A 251 39.50 30.12 -8.90
N GLY A 252 39.42 28.90 -9.39
CA GLY A 252 38.36 27.95 -9.06
C GLY A 252 38.95 26.57 -8.77
N TYR A 253 38.20 25.75 -8.06
CA TYR A 253 38.56 24.34 -7.83
C TYR A 253 37.32 23.48 -8.00
N GLY A 254 37.51 22.22 -8.40
CA GLY A 254 36.39 21.35 -8.68
C GLY A 254 36.75 19.89 -8.65
N VAL A 255 35.73 19.06 -8.78
CA VAL A 255 35.87 17.61 -8.92
C VAL A 255 34.97 17.14 -10.06
N ASN A 256 35.53 16.37 -10.99
CA ASN A 256 34.76 15.68 -12.01
C ASN A 256 34.66 14.18 -11.69
N LEU A 257 33.48 13.62 -11.87
CA LEU A 257 33.22 12.19 -11.84
C LEU A 257 32.82 11.75 -13.24
N SER A 258 33.59 10.84 -13.82
CA SER A 258 33.47 10.49 -15.23
C SER A 258 33.44 8.99 -15.47
N TYR A 259 32.70 8.58 -16.49
CA TYR A 259 32.73 7.24 -17.06
C TYR A 259 33.44 7.29 -18.41
N ILE A 260 34.52 6.53 -18.51
CA ILE A 260 35.37 6.42 -19.68
C ILE A 260 35.02 5.12 -20.39
N TRP A 261 34.56 5.21 -21.63
CA TRP A 261 34.27 4.07 -22.49
C TRP A 261 35.22 4.01 -23.67
N TYR A 262 36.01 2.95 -23.75
CA TYR A 262 36.93 2.68 -24.85
C TYR A 262 36.20 1.98 -26.01
N PHE A 263 36.40 2.49 -27.23
CA PHE A 263 35.81 1.91 -28.45
C PHE A 263 36.36 0.51 -28.77
N TYR A 264 37.52 0.15 -28.21
CA TYR A 264 38.16 -1.14 -28.37
C TYR A 264 38.55 -1.73 -27.02
N ASN A 265 38.62 -3.07 -26.92
CA ASN A 265 39.01 -3.74 -25.69
C ASN A 265 40.48 -3.40 -25.38
N ASN A 266 40.71 -2.78 -24.24
CA ASN A 266 42.05 -2.37 -23.84
C ASN A 266 42.76 -3.39 -22.94
N MET A 267 42.13 -4.50 -22.58
CA MET A 267 42.78 -5.55 -21.78
C MET A 267 43.91 -6.25 -22.55
N SER A 268 44.99 -6.59 -21.84
CA SER A 268 46.14 -7.29 -22.40
C SER A 268 45.81 -8.73 -22.79
N SER A 269 46.31 -9.16 -23.96
CA SER A 269 46.20 -10.54 -24.45
C SER A 269 47.45 -11.38 -24.19
N GLN A 270 48.51 -10.82 -23.57
CA GLN A 270 49.79 -11.52 -23.43
C GLN A 270 49.79 -12.51 -22.27
N ASN A 271 50.10 -13.77 -22.58
CA ASN A 271 50.11 -14.88 -21.62
C ASN A 271 51.27 -14.87 -20.61
N ASN A 272 52.27 -13.98 -20.74
CA ASN A 272 53.57 -14.10 -20.06
C ASN A 272 53.97 -12.90 -19.16
N ALA A 273 53.02 -12.16 -18.58
CA ALA A 273 53.32 -11.31 -17.43
C ALA A 273 53.25 -12.16 -16.14
N GLY A 274 54.42 -12.53 -15.59
CA GLY A 274 54.62 -13.61 -14.60
C GLY A 274 53.81 -13.53 -13.29
N ASN A 275 53.81 -14.66 -12.55
CA ASN A 275 53.28 -15.05 -11.21
C ASN A 275 51.99 -14.42 -10.62
N PHE A 276 51.61 -13.22 -11.02
CA PHE A 276 50.34 -12.57 -10.72
C PHE A 276 49.15 -13.17 -11.49
N LYS A 277 49.40 -14.00 -12.52
CA LYS A 277 48.37 -14.80 -13.20
C LYS A 277 47.63 -15.79 -12.30
N LYS A 278 48.18 -16.16 -11.14
CA LYS A 278 47.43 -16.96 -10.15
C LYS A 278 46.19 -16.22 -9.63
N ARG A 279 46.18 -14.88 -9.67
CA ARG A 279 45.02 -14.05 -9.36
C ARG A 279 44.10 -13.75 -10.55
N PHE A 280 44.28 -14.42 -11.70
CA PHE A 280 43.50 -14.13 -12.91
C PHE A 280 43.19 -15.37 -13.77
N ALA A 281 42.96 -16.54 -13.13
CA ALA A 281 42.05 -17.53 -13.73
C ALA A 281 40.67 -16.87 -13.98
N ALA A 282 39.81 -17.41 -14.86
CA ALA A 282 38.42 -16.92 -14.99
C ALA A 282 37.71 -16.79 -13.62
N GLY A 283 38.14 -17.63 -12.68
CA GLY A 283 37.82 -17.61 -11.26
C GLY A 283 38.59 -16.65 -10.36
N GLU A 284 39.30 -15.60 -10.82
CA GLU A 284 39.84 -14.47 -10.00
C GLU A 284 39.64 -12.99 -10.48
N ARG A 285 38.90 -12.74 -11.58
CA ARG A 285 38.56 -11.36 -12.05
C ARG A 285 37.56 -10.60 -11.15
N LEU A 286 37.73 -9.27 -11.04
CA LEU A 286 36.82 -8.34 -10.31
C LEU A 286 35.46 -8.14 -11.01
N PHE A 287 35.43 -8.26 -12.35
CA PHE A 287 34.21 -8.35 -13.16
C PHE A 287 34.35 -9.50 -14.17
N LEU A 288 33.35 -10.37 -14.27
CA LEU A 288 33.24 -11.40 -15.31
C LEU A 288 32.63 -10.79 -16.58
N GLU A 289 33.40 -9.95 -17.27
CA GLU A 289 33.01 -9.44 -18.58
C GLU A 289 33.58 -10.34 -19.67
N ASP A 290 32.85 -11.42 -19.95
CA ASP A 290 33.06 -12.23 -21.15
C ASP A 290 31.77 -12.19 -21.99
N PRO A 291 31.78 -11.55 -23.17
CA PRO A 291 30.65 -11.53 -24.11
C PRO A 291 30.14 -12.93 -24.49
N ALA A 292 30.99 -13.96 -24.37
CA ALA A 292 30.67 -15.36 -24.66
C ALA A 292 30.08 -16.13 -23.47
N MET A 293 30.14 -15.60 -22.23
CA MET A 293 29.54 -16.25 -21.07
C MET A 293 28.04 -15.92 -20.93
N LEU A 294 27.20 -16.97 -20.90
CA LEU A 294 25.74 -16.94 -20.65
C LEU A 294 25.27 -16.14 -19.41
N ARG A 295 26.18 -15.76 -18.50
CA ARG A 295 25.90 -15.09 -17.22
C ARG A 295 26.00 -13.55 -17.27
N TRP A 296 26.49 -12.95 -18.35
CA TRP A 296 26.55 -11.49 -18.46
C TRP A 296 25.17 -10.90 -18.76
N ARG A 297 24.61 -10.14 -17.80
CA ARG A 297 23.27 -9.54 -17.89
C ARG A 297 23.37 -8.02 -17.78
N ARG A 298 22.92 -7.31 -18.83
CA ARG A 298 22.70 -5.84 -18.89
C ARG A 298 21.19 -5.56 -18.94
N PRO A 299 20.46 -5.74 -17.83
CA PRO A 299 19.01 -5.66 -17.86
C PRO A 299 18.58 -4.22 -18.13
N TRP A 300 17.73 -4.07 -19.15
CA TRP A 300 16.77 -2.99 -19.16
C TRP A 300 15.79 -3.18 -18.01
N PHE A 301 15.23 -2.10 -17.47
CA PHE A 301 14.21 -2.19 -16.44
C PHE A 301 13.17 -1.10 -16.61
N PHE A 302 11.96 -1.39 -16.16
CA PHE A 302 10.87 -0.45 -16.05
C PHE A 302 10.47 -0.34 -14.58
N GLU A 303 10.32 0.88 -14.07
CA GLU A 303 9.92 1.14 -12.70
C GLU A 303 8.75 2.12 -12.63
N TYR A 304 7.81 1.81 -11.75
CA TYR A 304 6.67 2.66 -11.43
C TYR A 304 6.60 2.86 -9.91
N SER A 305 6.60 4.11 -9.45
CA SER A 305 6.72 4.46 -8.03
C SER A 305 5.74 5.58 -7.65
N ILE A 306 5.19 5.51 -6.43
CA ILE A 306 4.24 6.48 -5.86
C ILE A 306 4.59 6.73 -4.40
N GLY A 307 4.42 7.95 -3.91
CA GLY A 307 4.58 8.24 -2.49
C GLY A 307 4.34 9.69 -2.11
N PRO A 308 4.47 10.03 -0.81
CA PRO A 308 4.33 11.40 -0.33
C PRO A 308 5.44 12.32 -0.85
N ALA A 309 5.07 13.59 -1.03
CA ALA A 309 5.96 14.68 -1.41
C ALA A 309 5.83 15.84 -0.43
N TYR A 310 6.95 16.44 -0.08
CA TYR A 310 7.03 17.62 0.77
C TYR A 310 7.74 18.74 0.04
N TYR A 311 7.25 19.96 0.19
CA TYR A 311 7.88 21.15 -0.35
C TYR A 311 8.50 21.99 0.77
N ARG A 312 9.68 22.52 0.51
CA ARG A 312 10.39 23.52 1.30
C ARG A 312 10.47 24.80 0.48
N LEU A 313 10.59 25.93 1.18
CA LEU A 313 10.57 27.27 0.57
C LEU A 313 9.22 27.61 -0.11
N ALA A 314 8.13 26.94 0.28
CA ALA A 314 6.77 27.36 0.02
C ALA A 314 6.27 28.25 1.20
N ASP A 315 5.17 28.98 0.99
CA ASP A 315 4.57 29.85 2.02
C ASP A 315 4.05 29.08 3.26
N LEU A 316 3.94 27.76 3.15
CA LEU A 316 3.55 26.85 4.23
C LEU A 316 4.75 26.13 4.86
N LYS A 317 4.62 25.80 6.15
CA LYS A 317 5.59 24.91 6.84
C LYS A 317 5.65 23.57 6.11
N MET A 318 6.83 22.95 6.05
CA MET A 318 7.05 21.66 5.37
C MET A 318 6.01 20.58 5.76
N SER A 319 5.64 20.50 7.04
CA SER A 319 4.62 19.56 7.53
C SER A 319 3.22 19.77 6.94
N GLU A 320 2.91 20.99 6.50
CA GLU A 320 1.62 21.37 5.93
C GLU A 320 1.59 21.27 4.38
N THR A 321 2.75 21.03 3.76
CA THR A 321 2.92 20.84 2.30
C THR A 321 2.80 19.39 1.84
N LEU A 322 2.33 18.49 2.71
CA LEU A 322 2.19 17.07 2.37
C LEU A 322 1.27 16.88 1.15
N GLY A 323 1.86 16.40 0.06
CA GLY A 323 1.22 16.02 -1.18
C GLY A 323 1.58 14.60 -1.61
N TYR A 324 1.32 14.29 -2.88
CA TYR A 324 1.71 13.00 -3.49
C TYR A 324 2.55 13.22 -4.75
N SER A 325 3.45 12.28 -5.03
CA SER A 325 4.36 12.25 -6.19
C SER A 325 4.34 10.85 -6.82
N ILE A 326 4.19 10.81 -8.14
CA ILE A 326 4.14 9.60 -8.97
C ILE A 326 5.25 9.70 -10.00
N SER A 327 6.03 8.64 -10.16
CA SER A 327 7.06 8.54 -11.20
C SER A 327 6.98 7.24 -11.97
N ALA A 328 7.14 7.33 -13.29
CA ALA A 328 7.30 6.18 -14.18
C ALA A 328 8.60 6.35 -14.95
N ASN A 329 9.46 5.33 -14.95
CA ASN A 329 10.79 5.41 -15.58
C ASN A 329 11.20 4.11 -16.28
N ILE A 330 12.06 4.26 -17.27
CA ILE A 330 12.74 3.18 -17.96
C ILE A 330 14.24 3.43 -17.89
N GLY A 331 15.01 2.37 -17.67
CA GLY A 331 16.46 2.47 -17.60
C GLY A 331 17.17 1.24 -18.09
N GLN A 332 18.48 1.35 -18.23
CA GLN A 332 19.35 0.26 -18.59
C GLN A 332 20.56 0.23 -17.67
N TRP A 333 20.86 -0.95 -17.14
CA TRP A 333 22.14 -1.21 -16.49
C TRP A 333 23.21 -1.48 -17.54
N LEU A 334 24.21 -0.60 -17.61
CA LEU A 334 25.35 -0.72 -18.52
C LEU A 334 26.39 -1.72 -18.00
N SER A 335 26.48 -1.86 -16.67
CA SER A 335 27.25 -2.89 -15.96
C SER A 335 26.50 -3.33 -14.69
N SER A 336 27.08 -4.25 -13.91
CA SER A 336 26.54 -4.62 -12.58
C SER A 336 26.50 -3.43 -11.62
N ALA A 337 27.36 -2.43 -11.80
CA ALA A 337 27.53 -1.28 -10.92
C ALA A 337 26.92 0.01 -11.47
N ILE A 338 26.74 0.17 -12.78
CA ILE A 338 26.36 1.47 -13.38
C ILE A 338 25.14 1.31 -14.27
N GLY A 339 24.19 2.23 -14.13
CA GLY A 339 23.00 2.30 -14.96
C GLY A 339 22.57 3.73 -15.26
N VAL A 340 21.64 3.86 -16.18
CA VAL A 340 20.98 5.14 -16.51
C VAL A 340 19.48 4.91 -16.55
N ARG A 341 18.69 5.91 -16.15
CA ARG A 341 17.23 5.88 -16.25
C ARG A 341 16.67 7.24 -16.67
N GLY A 342 15.56 7.22 -17.40
CA GLY A 342 14.79 8.40 -17.74
C GLY A 342 13.30 8.16 -17.54
N GLY A 343 12.56 9.20 -17.21
CA GLY A 343 11.15 9.03 -16.88
C GLY A 343 10.37 10.33 -16.73
N VAL A 344 9.13 10.17 -16.29
CA VAL A 344 8.20 11.27 -15.99
C VAL A 344 7.89 11.28 -14.50
N ASN A 345 7.73 12.47 -13.93
CA ASN A 345 7.42 12.72 -12.53
C ASN A 345 6.24 13.70 -12.42
N ILE A 346 5.20 13.33 -11.68
CA ILE A 346 3.99 14.13 -11.49
C ILE A 346 3.77 14.32 -10.00
N THR A 347 3.58 15.56 -9.55
CA THR A 347 3.37 15.88 -8.14
C THR A 347 2.17 16.82 -7.97
N ASN A 348 1.45 16.68 -6.87
CA ASN A 348 0.46 17.64 -6.41
C ASN A 348 0.55 17.81 -4.89
N ALA A 349 0.72 19.04 -4.41
CA ALA A 349 0.95 19.34 -3.00
C ALA A 349 0.41 20.72 -2.59
N PRO A 350 0.00 20.95 -1.33
CA PRO A 350 -0.32 22.28 -0.82
C PRO A 350 0.89 23.22 -0.81
N TRP A 351 0.68 24.50 -1.18
CA TRP A 351 1.76 25.49 -1.16
C TRP A 351 1.43 26.80 -0.43
N THR A 352 0.14 27.22 -0.40
CA THR A 352 -0.31 28.42 0.32
C THR A 352 -1.73 28.26 0.89
N LYS A 353 -2.09 29.06 1.90
CA LYS A 353 -3.41 29.08 2.56
C LYS A 353 -4.05 30.47 2.42
N GLY A 354 -5.30 30.52 1.97
CA GLY A 354 -6.18 31.69 2.00
C GLY A 354 -7.09 31.70 3.23
N ARG A 355 -8.10 32.59 3.25
CA ARG A 355 -9.01 32.78 4.41
C ARG A 355 -9.84 31.54 4.76
N GLN A 356 -10.27 30.76 3.76
CA GLN A 356 -11.09 29.54 3.95
C GLN A 356 -10.62 28.34 3.11
N THR A 357 -9.61 28.54 2.25
CA THR A 357 -9.14 27.57 1.26
C THR A 357 -7.64 27.36 1.37
N THR A 358 -7.18 26.15 1.05
CA THR A 358 -5.77 25.79 0.88
C THR A 358 -5.54 25.55 -0.62
N SER A 359 -4.64 26.33 -1.22
CA SER A 359 -4.32 26.26 -2.64
C SER A 359 -3.19 25.25 -2.91
N LEU A 360 -3.32 24.54 -4.02
CA LEU A 360 -2.44 23.43 -4.38
C LEU A 360 -1.48 23.84 -5.53
N LEU A 361 -0.29 23.26 -5.49
CA LEU A 361 0.77 23.34 -6.49
C LEU A 361 0.78 22.02 -7.27
N GLY A 362 0.84 22.12 -8.60
CA GLY A 362 0.98 21.00 -9.51
C GLY A 362 2.31 21.05 -10.25
N LYS A 363 3.05 19.94 -10.26
CA LYS A 363 4.29 19.76 -11.01
C LYS A 363 4.19 18.60 -12.00
N PHE A 364 4.61 18.81 -13.25
CA PHE A 364 4.85 17.77 -14.25
C PHE A 364 6.28 17.88 -14.78
N GLY A 365 7.10 16.84 -14.67
CA GLY A 365 8.50 16.82 -15.07
C GLY A 365 8.92 15.62 -15.89
N VAL A 366 9.93 15.81 -16.73
CA VAL A 366 10.73 14.75 -17.36
C VAL A 366 12.11 14.77 -16.71
N PHE A 367 12.65 13.60 -16.37
CA PHE A 367 13.94 13.49 -15.71
C PHE A 367 14.87 12.47 -16.38
N PHE A 368 16.15 12.64 -16.14
CA PHE A 368 17.23 11.73 -16.52
C PHE A 368 18.21 11.57 -15.36
N ASP A 369 18.38 10.35 -14.86
CA ASP A 369 19.26 10.02 -13.73
C ASP A 369 20.35 9.02 -14.14
N ALA A 370 21.57 9.26 -13.68
CA ALA A 370 22.64 8.28 -13.63
C ALA A 370 22.54 7.49 -12.32
N MET A 371 22.76 6.17 -12.38
CA MET A 371 22.61 5.24 -11.26
C MET A 371 23.92 4.52 -10.96
N LEU A 372 24.18 4.32 -9.68
CA LEU A 372 25.31 3.57 -9.13
C LEU A 372 24.80 2.49 -8.18
N ASN A 373 25.21 1.25 -8.38
CA ASN A 373 24.96 0.13 -7.48
C ASN A 373 26.29 -0.27 -6.81
N PRO A 374 26.50 0.10 -5.53
CA PRO A 374 27.73 -0.23 -4.81
C PRO A 374 28.00 -1.74 -4.69
N PHE A 375 26.97 -2.57 -4.62
CA PHE A 375 27.13 -4.03 -4.58
C PHE A 375 27.47 -4.62 -5.96
N GLY A 376 27.30 -3.83 -7.02
CA GLY A 376 27.65 -4.19 -8.38
C GLY A 376 29.15 -4.34 -8.62
N PHE A 377 29.99 -3.78 -7.74
CA PHE A 377 31.45 -3.99 -7.74
C PHE A 377 31.86 -5.38 -7.24
N THR A 378 30.89 -6.24 -6.90
CA THR A 378 31.14 -7.63 -6.55
C THR A 378 31.29 -8.49 -7.80
N ARG A 379 32.29 -9.36 -7.73
CA ARG A 379 32.72 -10.27 -8.78
C ARG A 379 31.66 -11.21 -9.37
N HIS A 380 30.76 -11.71 -8.53
CA HIS A 380 29.64 -12.56 -8.94
C HIS A 380 28.33 -11.88 -8.60
N TYR A 381 28.18 -10.62 -9.00
CA TYR A 381 26.97 -9.87 -8.70
C TYR A 381 25.74 -10.58 -9.27
N ASN A 382 24.86 -11.02 -8.37
CA ASN A 382 23.64 -11.70 -8.73
C ASN A 382 22.49 -10.69 -8.80
N TRP A 383 21.96 -10.47 -10.01
CA TRP A 383 20.76 -9.64 -10.22
C TRP A 383 19.52 -10.17 -9.48
N ASP A 384 19.52 -11.44 -9.07
CA ASP A 384 18.45 -12.07 -8.29
C ASP A 384 18.76 -12.14 -6.77
N SER A 385 19.66 -11.29 -6.25
CA SER A 385 19.88 -11.15 -4.79
C SER A 385 18.60 -10.72 -4.06
N ALA A 386 18.51 -11.03 -2.76
CA ALA A 386 17.30 -10.76 -1.97
C ALA A 386 17.03 -9.27 -1.76
N VAL A 387 18.09 -8.47 -1.59
CA VAL A 387 18.04 -7.02 -1.38
C VAL A 387 19.21 -6.33 -2.05
N GLY A 388 19.10 -5.02 -2.25
CA GLY A 388 20.19 -4.16 -2.69
C GLY A 388 19.89 -2.68 -2.57
N VAL A 389 20.88 -1.85 -2.90
CA VAL A 389 20.81 -0.39 -2.83
C VAL A 389 21.42 0.19 -4.10
N ASN A 390 20.74 1.18 -4.68
CA ASN A 390 21.24 2.00 -5.77
C ASN A 390 21.28 3.45 -5.32
N LEU A 391 22.27 4.21 -5.74
CA LEU A 391 22.34 5.67 -5.61
C LEU A 391 22.06 6.28 -6.98
N PHE A 392 21.43 7.44 -7.04
CA PHE A 392 21.24 8.12 -8.31
C PHE A 392 21.36 9.63 -8.19
N GLY A 393 21.79 10.25 -9.29
CA GLY A 393 21.87 11.69 -9.45
C GLY A 393 21.50 12.08 -10.87
N GLY A 394 20.73 13.15 -11.03
CA GLY A 394 20.13 13.49 -12.31
C GLY A 394 19.57 14.90 -12.40
N TYR A 395 18.87 15.15 -13.50
CA TYR A 395 18.25 16.44 -13.81
C TYR A 395 16.78 16.24 -14.20
N GLU A 396 15.91 17.13 -13.73
CA GLU A 396 14.47 17.18 -14.02
C GLU A 396 14.10 18.53 -14.62
N MET A 397 13.25 18.53 -15.65
CA MET A 397 12.71 19.75 -16.25
C MET A 397 11.23 19.57 -16.59
N GLY A 398 10.45 20.64 -16.50
CA GLY A 398 9.02 20.53 -16.78
C GLY A 398 8.22 21.80 -16.56
N GLN A 399 6.95 21.63 -16.20
CA GLN A 399 6.01 22.73 -15.90
C GLN A 399 5.54 22.66 -14.45
N LEU A 400 5.51 23.83 -13.81
CA LEU A 400 5.01 24.04 -12.46
C LEU A 400 3.84 25.02 -12.52
N GLN A 401 2.74 24.68 -11.87
CA GLN A 401 1.52 25.47 -11.79
C GLN A 401 1.16 25.72 -10.34
N LEU A 402 0.96 26.98 -9.98
CA LEU A 402 0.55 27.42 -8.65
C LEU A 402 -0.81 28.09 -8.74
N VAL A 403 -1.75 27.66 -7.88
CA VAL A 403 -3.05 28.31 -7.72
C VAL A 403 -2.92 29.44 -6.70
N HIS A 404 -3.39 30.65 -7.01
CA HIS A 404 -3.32 31.79 -6.09
C HIS A 404 -4.06 31.54 -4.77
N ALA A 405 -3.71 32.28 -3.71
CA ALA A 405 -4.24 32.08 -2.36
C ALA A 405 -5.76 32.36 -2.23
N ASP A 406 -6.32 33.16 -3.12
CA ASP A 406 -7.76 33.47 -3.23
C ASP A 406 -8.54 32.46 -4.08
N ALA A 407 -7.87 31.45 -4.63
CA ALA A 407 -8.44 30.41 -5.50
C ALA A 407 -9.09 30.93 -6.81
N SER A 408 -8.79 32.16 -7.24
CA SER A 408 -9.39 32.80 -8.42
C SER A 408 -8.72 32.40 -9.74
N ASP A 409 -7.38 32.40 -9.79
CA ASP A 409 -6.58 32.14 -11.00
C ASP A 409 -5.34 31.27 -10.72
N LYS A 410 -4.60 30.88 -11.76
CA LYS A 410 -3.36 30.09 -11.67
C LYS A 410 -2.19 30.73 -12.42
N THR A 411 -1.01 30.73 -11.82
CA THR A 411 0.26 31.08 -12.48
C THR A 411 1.01 29.80 -12.87
N GLY A 412 1.36 29.69 -14.14
CA GLY A 412 2.11 28.55 -14.68
C GLY A 412 3.45 29.01 -15.25
N GLY A 413 4.49 28.21 -15.07
CA GLY A 413 5.82 28.49 -15.61
C GLY A 413 6.63 27.22 -15.80
N ARG A 414 7.76 27.32 -16.51
CA ARG A 414 8.69 26.19 -16.69
C ARG A 414 9.50 26.01 -15.41
N TYR A 415 9.94 24.81 -15.08
CA TYR A 415 10.90 24.63 -14.00
C TYR A 415 12.01 23.68 -14.44
N ALA A 416 13.14 23.74 -13.76
CA ALA A 416 14.14 22.71 -13.83
C ALA A 416 14.84 22.54 -12.48
N GLY A 417 15.43 21.37 -12.27
CA GLY A 417 16.02 21.06 -10.99
C GLY A 417 16.89 19.82 -10.98
N TYR A 418 17.77 19.74 -9.99
CA TYR A 418 18.66 18.60 -9.77
C TYR A 418 17.99 17.58 -8.88
N ARG A 419 18.11 16.31 -9.25
CA ARG A 419 17.62 15.16 -8.48
C ARG A 419 18.79 14.42 -7.85
N LEU A 420 18.69 14.13 -6.56
CA LEU A 420 19.63 13.28 -5.84
C LEU A 420 18.84 12.32 -4.97
N GLY A 421 19.24 11.06 -4.92
CA GLY A 421 18.54 10.11 -4.07
C GLY A 421 19.20 8.76 -3.97
N ALA A 422 18.56 7.91 -3.17
CA ALA A 422 18.90 6.51 -3.05
C ALA A 422 17.65 5.69 -3.35
N GLN A 423 17.86 4.44 -3.75
CA GLN A 423 16.82 3.46 -3.99
C GLN A 423 17.23 2.17 -3.29
N VAL A 424 16.51 1.85 -2.22
CA VAL A 424 16.59 0.52 -1.58
C VAL A 424 15.62 -0.39 -2.29
N TRP A 425 16.01 -1.62 -2.59
CA TRP A 425 15.11 -2.56 -3.25
C TRP A 425 15.18 -3.96 -2.63
N ALA A 426 14.04 -4.63 -2.65
CA ALA A 426 13.86 -5.99 -2.18
C ALA A 426 13.25 -6.86 -3.28
N LYS A 427 13.72 -8.09 -3.41
CA LYS A 427 13.23 -9.04 -4.41
C LYS A 427 11.87 -9.59 -4.01
N LEU A 428 10.87 -9.40 -4.88
CA LEU A 428 9.58 -10.08 -4.76
C LEU A 428 9.60 -11.44 -5.46
N THR A 429 10.16 -11.47 -6.67
CA THR A 429 10.52 -12.68 -7.42
C THR A 429 11.69 -12.34 -8.34
N ASN A 430 12.31 -13.33 -8.97
CA ASN A 430 13.36 -13.04 -9.95
C ASN A 430 12.79 -12.07 -11.00
N ASP A 431 13.55 -11.02 -11.30
CA ASP A 431 13.19 -9.94 -12.22
C ASP A 431 12.07 -8.98 -11.77
N LEU A 432 11.52 -9.12 -10.56
CA LEU A 432 10.56 -8.17 -9.99
C LEU A 432 11.03 -7.72 -8.60
N ARG A 433 11.19 -6.42 -8.44
CA ARG A 433 11.67 -5.79 -7.21
C ARG A 433 10.66 -4.79 -6.68
N LEU A 434 10.50 -4.76 -5.36
CA LEU A 434 9.90 -3.65 -4.63
C LEU A 434 11.01 -2.63 -4.37
N THR A 435 10.76 -1.36 -4.71
CA THR A 435 11.71 -0.26 -4.55
C THR A 435 11.18 0.74 -3.53
N PHE A 436 12.08 1.31 -2.74
CA PHE A 436 11.84 2.47 -1.90
C PHE A 436 12.87 3.54 -2.26
N GLU A 437 12.40 4.68 -2.73
CA GLU A 437 13.19 5.78 -3.28
C GLU A 437 12.99 7.05 -2.45
N PRO A 438 13.85 7.31 -1.44
CA PRO A 438 14.04 8.66 -0.91
C PRO A 438 14.81 9.52 -1.93
N SER A 439 14.21 10.64 -2.35
CA SER A 439 14.82 11.57 -3.30
C SER A 439 14.61 13.02 -2.91
N TYR A 440 15.58 13.86 -3.24
CA TYR A 440 15.56 15.30 -3.03
C TYR A 440 15.73 15.99 -4.38
N ILE A 441 14.84 16.94 -4.68
CA ILE A 441 14.81 17.69 -5.92
C ILE A 441 14.95 19.17 -5.60
N LEU A 442 16.07 19.75 -6.02
CA LEU A 442 16.35 21.18 -5.93
C LEU A 442 15.78 21.83 -7.18
N MET A 443 14.62 22.47 -7.11
CA MET A 443 13.92 22.97 -8.30
C MET A 443 13.76 24.49 -8.34
N GLU A 444 13.78 25.03 -9.54
CA GLU A 444 13.63 26.45 -9.80
C GLU A 444 12.52 26.71 -10.80
N HIS A 445 11.61 27.62 -10.44
CA HIS A 445 10.47 28.01 -11.26
C HIS A 445 10.83 29.23 -12.11
N PHE A 446 10.86 29.03 -13.42
CA PHE A 446 11.08 30.01 -14.47
C PHE A 446 9.73 30.57 -14.99
N ASP A 447 9.72 31.84 -15.37
CA ASP A 447 8.59 32.54 -16.04
C ASP A 447 7.38 32.89 -15.15
N ARG A 448 7.59 33.31 -13.89
CA ARG A 448 6.56 33.98 -13.06
C ARG A 448 6.68 35.51 -13.21
N SER A 449 5.57 36.23 -13.12
CA SER A 449 5.52 37.72 -13.13
C SER A 449 6.45 38.37 -12.10
N ASP A 450 6.69 37.69 -10.98
CA ASP A 450 7.49 38.19 -9.84
C ASP A 450 8.99 37.82 -9.94
N GLY A 451 9.40 37.07 -10.97
CA GLY A 451 10.78 36.58 -11.15
C GLY A 451 10.95 35.08 -10.89
N ARG A 452 12.21 34.64 -10.76
CA ARG A 452 12.57 33.23 -10.51
C ARG A 452 12.47 32.91 -9.03
N VAL A 453 11.75 31.85 -8.68
CA VAL A 453 11.54 31.41 -7.29
C VAL A 453 12.02 29.97 -7.13
N ARG A 454 12.73 29.70 -6.03
CA ARG A 454 13.24 28.36 -5.70
C ARG A 454 12.25 27.61 -4.82
N TYR A 455 12.02 26.35 -5.17
CA TYR A 455 11.30 25.38 -4.34
C TYR A 455 12.19 24.14 -4.17
N ASP A 456 12.16 23.53 -2.99
CA ASP A 456 12.88 22.28 -2.77
C ASP A 456 11.84 21.19 -2.48
N GLN A 457 11.95 20.03 -3.14
CA GLN A 457 11.03 18.91 -2.94
C GLN A 457 11.75 17.70 -2.34
N ALA A 458 11.17 17.12 -1.30
CA ALA A 458 11.59 15.85 -0.75
C ALA A 458 10.50 14.79 -1.00
N ASP A 459 10.85 13.74 -1.73
CA ASP A 459 9.95 12.63 -2.07
C ASP A 459 10.38 11.34 -1.38
N PHE A 460 9.41 10.57 -0.91
CA PHE A 460 9.61 9.21 -0.43
C PHE A 460 8.70 8.26 -1.21
N LYS A 461 9.21 7.60 -2.25
CA LYS A 461 8.40 6.79 -3.16
C LYS A 461 8.54 5.31 -2.88
N LEU A 462 7.43 4.57 -2.94
CA LEU A 462 7.43 3.12 -3.02
C LEU A 462 7.06 2.71 -4.45
N GLY A 463 7.82 1.82 -5.05
CA GLY A 463 7.63 1.42 -6.43
C GLY A 463 7.87 -0.05 -6.71
N LEU A 464 7.55 -0.45 -7.94
CA LEU A 464 7.91 -1.76 -8.47
C LEU A 464 8.79 -1.61 -9.69
N ALA A 465 9.90 -2.35 -9.72
CA ALA A 465 10.82 -2.42 -10.84
C ALA A 465 10.81 -3.82 -11.47
N VAL A 466 10.59 -3.89 -12.78
CA VAL A 466 10.64 -5.11 -13.60
C VAL A 466 11.94 -5.10 -14.40
N LEU A 467 12.79 -6.12 -14.26
CA LEU A 467 14.02 -6.27 -15.04
C LEU A 467 13.81 -7.17 -16.26
N PHE A 468 14.34 -6.75 -17.40
CA PHE A 468 14.17 -7.46 -18.65
C PHE A 468 15.25 -8.55 -18.77
N ARG A 469 14.88 -9.66 -19.41
CA ARG A 469 15.80 -10.75 -19.72
C ARG A 469 16.10 -10.83 -21.20
N ASN A 470 17.32 -11.26 -21.53
CA ASN A 470 17.70 -11.57 -22.91
C ASN A 470 16.87 -12.75 -23.44
N LYS A 471 16.64 -12.81 -24.76
CA LYS A 471 15.80 -13.85 -25.41
C LYS A 471 16.20 -15.29 -25.04
N LEU A 472 17.50 -15.59 -25.03
CA LEU A 472 18.02 -16.91 -24.64
C LEU A 472 17.70 -17.29 -23.18
N GLN A 473 17.80 -16.33 -22.26
CA GLN A 473 17.51 -16.54 -20.83
C GLN A 473 16.00 -16.59 -20.52
N ARG A 474 15.14 -16.08 -21.42
CA ARG A 474 13.67 -16.19 -21.31
C ARG A 474 13.15 -17.58 -21.65
N ASN A 475 13.85 -18.31 -22.52
CA ASN A 475 13.41 -19.61 -23.03
C ASN A 475 13.86 -20.81 -22.18
N ASN A 476 14.85 -20.64 -21.29
CA ASN A 476 15.43 -21.75 -20.51
C ASN A 476 14.57 -22.24 -19.33
N ASP A 477 13.46 -21.57 -18.99
CA ASP A 477 12.61 -21.91 -17.83
C ASP A 477 11.27 -22.59 -18.20
N LEU A 478 11.15 -23.14 -19.41
CA LEU A 478 9.92 -23.70 -19.98
C LEU A 478 9.57 -25.12 -19.49
N ASN A 479 9.79 -25.43 -18.21
CA ASN A 479 9.27 -26.68 -17.64
C ASN A 479 7.90 -26.42 -16.99
N PRO A 480 6.79 -26.89 -17.58
CA PRO A 480 5.45 -26.70 -17.01
C PRO A 480 5.33 -27.47 -15.69
N ALA A 481 5.21 -26.74 -14.58
CA ALA A 481 4.87 -27.32 -13.28
C ALA A 481 3.37 -27.68 -13.23
N LYS A 482 3.04 -28.76 -12.50
CA LYS A 482 1.69 -29.37 -12.37
C LYS A 482 0.57 -28.41 -11.87
N ASP A 483 0.93 -27.23 -11.33
CA ASP A 483 0.04 -26.20 -10.77
C ASP A 483 0.14 -24.82 -11.48
N ALA A 484 0.53 -24.82 -12.75
CA ALA A 484 0.61 -23.63 -13.61
C ALA A 484 -0.74 -22.90 -13.78
N LEU A 485 -0.72 -21.56 -13.84
CA LEU A 485 -1.88 -20.81 -14.36
C LEU A 485 -2.12 -21.25 -15.80
N PRO A 486 -3.38 -21.53 -16.20
CA PRO A 486 -3.65 -21.81 -17.61
C PRO A 486 -3.24 -20.58 -18.44
N GLU A 487 -2.48 -20.81 -19.50
CA GLU A 487 -2.00 -19.77 -20.43
C GLU A 487 -3.15 -18.96 -21.04
N ARG A 488 -4.36 -19.50 -20.99
CA ARG A 488 -5.61 -18.91 -21.49
C ARG A 488 -6.75 -19.16 -20.51
N GLY A 489 -7.67 -18.21 -20.39
CA GLY A 489 -8.89 -18.46 -19.63
C GLY A 489 -9.59 -17.24 -19.08
N PHE A 490 -10.85 -17.47 -18.68
CA PHE A 490 -11.68 -16.46 -18.03
C PHE A 490 -11.18 -16.17 -16.61
N PHE A 491 -11.31 -14.93 -16.18
CA PHE A 491 -11.09 -14.49 -14.81
C PHE A 491 -12.16 -13.48 -14.39
N ILE A 492 -12.45 -13.44 -13.10
CA ILE A 492 -13.33 -12.45 -12.48
C ILE A 492 -12.62 -11.87 -11.26
N GLY A 493 -12.71 -10.58 -11.04
CA GLY A 493 -12.11 -9.89 -9.91
C GLY A 493 -13.06 -8.90 -9.27
N GLY A 494 -12.98 -8.76 -7.97
CA GLY A 494 -13.74 -7.77 -7.21
C GLY A 494 -12.87 -7.17 -6.11
N GLY A 495 -13.01 -5.88 -5.88
CA GLY A 495 -12.20 -5.13 -4.93
C GLY A 495 -12.89 -3.90 -4.39
N LEU A 496 -12.31 -3.38 -3.33
CA LEU A 496 -12.70 -2.11 -2.70
C LEU A 496 -11.53 -1.14 -2.82
N GLY A 497 -11.83 0.13 -2.95
CA GLY A 497 -10.83 1.13 -3.26
C GLY A 497 -11.11 2.48 -2.67
N TRP A 498 -10.18 3.39 -2.93
CA TRP A 498 -10.31 4.82 -2.67
C TRP A 498 -9.90 5.59 -3.92
N ASN A 499 -10.30 6.85 -3.99
CA ASN A 499 -10.02 7.71 -5.13
C ASN A 499 -9.34 8.99 -4.64
N THR A 500 -8.44 9.49 -5.47
CA THR A 500 -7.84 10.80 -5.28
C THR A 500 -8.06 11.62 -6.54
N THR A 501 -8.97 12.60 -6.43
CA THR A 501 -9.17 13.61 -7.48
C THR A 501 -8.19 14.75 -7.28
N ILE A 502 -7.55 15.19 -8.37
CA ILE A 502 -6.62 16.32 -8.38
C ILE A 502 -7.42 17.63 -8.37
N ASN A 503 -7.58 18.27 -7.22
CA ASN A 503 -8.30 19.54 -7.11
C ASN A 503 -7.36 20.75 -7.34
N LYS A 504 -7.89 21.93 -7.70
CA LYS A 504 -7.18 23.24 -7.63
C LYS A 504 -6.94 23.72 -6.21
N TRP A 505 -7.89 23.48 -5.31
CA TRP A 505 -7.85 23.93 -3.92
C TRP A 505 -8.74 23.01 -3.05
N ARG A 506 -8.64 23.12 -1.72
CA ARG A 506 -9.49 22.41 -0.75
C ARG A 506 -9.86 23.34 0.42
N TYR A 507 -11.02 23.14 1.05
CA TYR A 507 -11.35 23.86 2.28
C TYR A 507 -10.47 23.39 3.45
N THR A 508 -9.97 24.35 4.25
CA THR A 508 -9.07 24.09 5.39
C THR A 508 -9.85 23.40 6.54
N ASP A 509 -9.21 22.46 7.25
CA ASP A 509 -9.77 21.71 8.41
C ASP A 509 -11.00 20.82 8.17
N LYS A 510 -11.27 20.42 6.91
CA LYS A 510 -12.34 19.48 6.58
C LYS A 510 -11.78 18.18 5.99
N SER A 511 -12.01 17.06 6.68
CA SER A 511 -11.56 15.75 6.22
C SER A 511 -12.45 15.23 5.09
N ARG A 512 -11.81 14.75 4.01
CA ARG A 512 -12.43 13.82 3.06
C ARG A 512 -12.41 12.46 3.77
N GLY A 513 -13.54 12.01 4.30
CA GLY A 513 -13.64 10.70 4.97
C GLY A 513 -13.14 9.54 4.09
N LEU A 514 -12.93 8.37 4.70
CA LEU A 514 -12.60 7.11 4.00
C LEU A 514 -13.78 6.71 3.09
N LEU A 515 -13.69 7.01 1.79
CA LEU A 515 -14.71 6.62 0.83
C LEU A 515 -14.36 5.26 0.24
N LEU A 516 -15.26 4.30 0.43
CA LEU A 516 -15.19 3.00 -0.23
C LEU A 516 -15.74 3.14 -1.67
N ASN A 517 -14.84 3.05 -2.63
CA ASN A 517 -15.16 2.78 -4.03
C ASN A 517 -15.27 1.26 -4.23
N PHE A 518 -16.09 0.83 -5.17
CA PHE A 518 -16.23 -0.58 -5.54
C PHE A 518 -15.66 -0.81 -6.94
N ASN A 519 -14.82 -1.83 -7.08
CA ASN A 519 -14.25 -2.29 -8.35
C ASN A 519 -14.75 -3.70 -8.63
N GLY A 520 -15.34 -3.92 -9.80
CA GLY A 520 -15.65 -5.23 -10.35
C GLY A 520 -15.03 -5.39 -11.72
N SER A 521 -14.45 -6.55 -12.03
CA SER A 521 -13.92 -6.83 -13.36
C SER A 521 -14.11 -8.27 -13.78
N ALA A 522 -14.30 -8.50 -15.07
CA ALA A 522 -14.36 -9.83 -15.67
C ALA A 522 -13.63 -9.81 -17.01
N GLY A 523 -12.80 -10.81 -17.30
CA GLY A 523 -11.98 -10.81 -18.50
C GLY A 523 -11.57 -12.20 -18.97
N TYR A 524 -10.91 -12.25 -20.12
CA TYR A 524 -10.38 -13.44 -20.75
C TYR A 524 -8.94 -13.21 -21.21
N ASN A 525 -8.01 -14.07 -20.77
CA ASN A 525 -6.64 -14.07 -21.27
C ASN A 525 -6.57 -14.92 -22.54
N PHE A 526 -6.14 -14.32 -23.65
CA PHE A 526 -5.97 -14.99 -24.95
C PHE A 526 -4.70 -15.81 -25.01
N ASN A 527 -3.64 -15.38 -24.32
CA ASN A 527 -2.37 -16.09 -24.16
C ASN A 527 -1.62 -15.61 -22.90
N MET A 528 -0.39 -16.08 -22.71
CA MET A 528 0.45 -15.74 -21.57
C MET A 528 0.79 -14.24 -21.44
N TYR A 529 0.57 -13.44 -22.48
CA TYR A 529 0.90 -12.01 -22.53
C TYR A 529 -0.33 -11.11 -22.61
N HIS A 530 -1.39 -11.52 -23.29
CA HIS A 530 -2.49 -10.67 -23.72
C HIS A 530 -3.85 -11.15 -23.19
N GLY A 531 -4.72 -10.22 -22.85
CA GLY A 531 -6.10 -10.47 -22.46
C GLY A 531 -7.02 -9.27 -22.72
N ALA A 532 -8.32 -9.49 -22.59
CA ALA A 532 -9.34 -8.46 -22.60
C ALA A 532 -10.14 -8.51 -21.29
N LYS A 533 -10.55 -7.36 -20.76
CA LYS A 533 -11.22 -7.24 -19.46
C LYS A 533 -12.30 -6.17 -19.53
N LEU A 534 -13.51 -6.47 -19.07
CA LEU A 534 -14.54 -5.50 -18.76
C LEU A 534 -14.43 -5.12 -17.28
N MET A 535 -14.48 -3.83 -16.96
CA MET A 535 -14.35 -3.33 -15.59
C MET A 535 -15.43 -2.31 -15.27
N VAL A 536 -15.93 -2.36 -14.03
CA VAL A 536 -16.94 -1.47 -13.49
C VAL A 536 -16.41 -0.88 -12.19
N ASP A 537 -16.24 0.45 -12.16
CA ASP A 537 -15.77 1.20 -11.00
C ASP A 537 -16.83 2.18 -10.51
N TYR A 538 -17.35 1.97 -9.30
CA TYR A 538 -18.20 2.93 -8.61
C TYR A 538 -17.35 3.85 -7.73
N ILE A 539 -17.36 5.14 -8.05
CA ILE A 539 -16.54 6.16 -7.41
C ILE A 539 -17.43 7.21 -6.73
N ALA A 540 -17.21 7.42 -5.43
CA ALA A 540 -17.84 8.51 -4.69
C ALA A 540 -16.79 9.57 -4.31
N ASN A 541 -17.02 10.84 -4.64
CA ASN A 541 -16.12 11.95 -4.35
C ASN A 541 -16.86 13.11 -3.65
N PRO A 542 -16.69 13.28 -2.32
CA PRO A 542 -17.25 14.39 -1.58
C PRO A 542 -16.41 15.65 -1.77
N ILE A 543 -17.11 16.72 -2.10
CA ILE A 543 -16.62 18.09 -2.23
C ILE A 543 -17.47 18.96 -1.31
N TRP A 544 -16.83 19.81 -0.52
CA TRP A 544 -17.53 20.81 0.29
C TRP A 544 -17.84 22.02 -0.62
N GLN A 545 -19.03 22.60 -0.50
CA GLN A 545 -19.45 23.79 -1.26
C GLN A 545 -20.07 24.79 -0.30
N GLN A 546 -19.87 26.09 -0.57
CA GLN A 546 -20.50 27.16 0.21
C GLN A 546 -21.88 27.47 -0.39
N ASN A 547 -22.92 27.42 0.44
CA ASN A 547 -24.26 27.84 0.06
C ASN A 547 -24.35 29.39 0.01
N HIS A 548 -25.39 29.92 -0.64
CA HIS A 548 -25.67 31.36 -0.75
C HIS A 548 -25.78 32.08 0.62
N SER A 549 -25.97 31.33 1.72
CA SER A 549 -26.02 31.82 3.11
C SER A 549 -24.66 31.84 3.82
N GLY A 550 -23.56 31.47 3.15
CA GLY A 550 -22.22 31.39 3.74
C GLY A 550 -21.88 30.06 4.44
N ASP A 551 -22.87 29.16 4.59
CA ASP A 551 -22.72 27.85 5.24
C ASP A 551 -22.10 26.79 4.30
N LEU A 552 -21.18 25.97 4.82
CA LEU A 552 -20.49 24.92 4.05
C LEU A 552 -21.26 23.60 4.09
N SER A 553 -21.81 23.17 2.94
CA SER A 553 -22.51 21.90 2.77
C SER A 553 -21.63 20.85 2.07
N LYS A 554 -21.77 19.58 2.44
CA LYS A 554 -21.02 18.46 1.83
C LYS A 554 -21.81 17.87 0.67
N PHE A 555 -21.33 18.07 -0.56
CA PHE A 555 -21.89 17.49 -1.77
C PHE A 555 -21.07 16.26 -2.21
N THR A 556 -21.69 15.14 -2.57
CA THR A 556 -20.95 13.92 -2.96
C THR A 556 -21.26 13.57 -4.41
N TYR A 557 -20.26 13.73 -5.28
CA TYR A 557 -20.34 13.29 -6.67
C TYR A 557 -20.23 11.77 -6.73
N LYS A 558 -21.21 11.11 -7.35
CA LYS A 558 -21.25 9.65 -7.52
C LYS A 558 -21.18 9.33 -9.01
N ASN A 559 -20.11 8.65 -9.41
CA ASN A 559 -19.84 8.30 -10.80
C ASN A 559 -19.61 6.80 -10.91
N THR A 560 -20.20 6.18 -11.93
CA THR A 560 -19.96 4.77 -12.30
C THR A 560 -19.23 4.72 -13.63
N PHE A 561 -18.07 4.08 -13.66
CA PHE A 561 -17.26 3.89 -14.85
C PHE A 561 -17.44 2.47 -15.35
N ILE A 562 -17.73 2.30 -16.64
CA ILE A 562 -17.78 1.00 -17.31
C ILE A 562 -16.73 1.03 -18.40
N SER A 563 -15.68 0.20 -18.31
CA SER A 563 -14.57 0.21 -19.27
C SER A 563 -14.33 -1.13 -19.92
N ALA A 564 -13.88 -1.08 -21.18
CA ALA A 564 -13.47 -2.23 -21.96
C ALA A 564 -11.97 -2.17 -22.21
N ASP A 565 -11.21 -2.86 -21.37
CA ASP A 565 -9.76 -2.74 -21.29
C ASP A 565 -9.06 -3.88 -22.06
N TYR A 566 -8.02 -3.54 -22.80
CA TYR A 566 -7.01 -4.49 -23.24
C TYR A 566 -5.95 -4.65 -22.14
N GLN A 567 -5.57 -5.89 -21.81
CA GLN A 567 -4.62 -6.22 -20.74
C GLN A 567 -3.35 -6.86 -21.30
N LEU A 568 -2.18 -6.38 -20.85
CA LEU A 568 -0.85 -6.89 -21.16
C LEU A 568 -0.12 -7.30 -19.87
N ASN A 569 0.28 -8.57 -19.76
CA ASN A 569 1.14 -9.06 -18.69
C ASN A 569 2.60 -8.71 -18.99
N VAL A 570 3.03 -7.54 -18.49
CA VAL A 570 4.37 -7.00 -18.71
C VAL A 570 5.42 -7.89 -18.07
N LEU A 571 5.15 -8.48 -16.91
CA LEU A 571 6.13 -9.34 -16.25
C LEU A 571 6.44 -10.60 -17.08
N ASN A 572 5.42 -11.21 -17.69
CA ASN A 572 5.62 -12.33 -18.62
C ASN A 572 6.34 -11.88 -19.89
N ALA A 573 5.95 -10.76 -20.49
CA ALA A 573 6.55 -10.26 -21.72
C ALA A 573 8.05 -9.94 -21.57
N MET A 574 8.43 -9.35 -20.43
CA MET A 574 9.78 -8.82 -20.23
C MET A 574 10.73 -9.80 -19.54
N ALA A 575 10.25 -10.61 -18.59
CA ALA A 575 11.07 -11.58 -17.85
C ALA A 575 10.91 -13.03 -18.37
N GLY A 576 10.06 -13.27 -19.36
CA GLY A 576 9.72 -14.61 -19.83
C GLY A 576 8.57 -15.23 -19.02
N TYR A 577 7.82 -16.13 -19.66
CA TYR A 577 6.72 -16.83 -19.03
C TYR A 577 7.26 -17.94 -18.10
N ARG A 578 6.90 -17.87 -16.82
CA ARG A 578 7.25 -18.85 -15.79
C ARG A 578 5.97 -19.27 -15.07
N PRO A 579 5.44 -20.47 -15.32
CA PRO A 579 4.14 -20.88 -14.78
C PRO A 579 4.05 -20.93 -13.25
N SER A 580 5.17 -21.23 -12.59
CA SER A 580 5.33 -21.30 -11.13
C SER A 580 5.43 -19.92 -10.44
N ARG A 581 5.55 -18.83 -11.20
CA ARG A 581 5.69 -17.48 -10.64
C ARG A 581 4.38 -17.00 -10.01
N ARG A 582 4.42 -16.72 -8.70
CA ARG A 582 3.24 -16.25 -7.93
C ARG A 582 2.88 -14.77 -8.19
N TRP A 583 3.86 -13.94 -8.53
CA TRP A 583 3.63 -12.52 -8.83
C TRP A 583 3.24 -12.30 -10.30
N GLY A 584 2.32 -11.38 -10.54
CA GLY A 584 1.93 -10.91 -11.87
C GLY A 584 1.90 -9.38 -11.91
N VAL A 585 2.29 -8.80 -13.04
CA VAL A 585 2.15 -7.36 -13.31
C VAL A 585 1.48 -7.19 -14.65
N ASN A 586 0.28 -6.60 -14.63
CA ASN A 586 -0.55 -6.37 -15.79
C ASN A 586 -0.73 -4.87 -15.99
N LEU A 587 -0.49 -4.39 -17.20
CA LEU A 587 -0.95 -3.06 -17.63
C LEU A 587 -2.24 -3.23 -18.42
N TYR A 588 -3.18 -2.31 -18.27
CA TYR A 588 -4.42 -2.34 -19.03
C TYR A 588 -4.91 -0.94 -19.38
N GLY A 589 -5.67 -0.82 -20.46
CA GLY A 589 -6.30 0.44 -20.85
C GLY A 589 -7.30 0.25 -21.97
N GLY A 590 -8.25 1.19 -22.06
CA GLY A 590 -9.35 1.12 -23.02
C GLY A 590 -10.29 2.31 -22.95
N PRO A 591 -11.35 2.30 -23.78
CA PRO A 591 -12.46 3.24 -23.66
C PRO A 591 -13.27 2.98 -22.39
N SER A 592 -13.79 4.04 -21.76
CA SER A 592 -14.65 3.99 -20.58
C SER A 592 -15.90 4.85 -20.76
N LEU A 593 -17.07 4.30 -20.48
CA LEU A 593 -18.31 5.05 -20.33
C LEU A 593 -18.45 5.54 -18.88
N VAL A 594 -18.77 6.82 -18.70
CA VAL A 594 -18.98 7.45 -17.40
C VAL A 594 -20.46 7.75 -17.22
N LEU A 595 -21.06 7.19 -16.18
CA LEU A 595 -22.45 7.44 -15.78
C LEU A 595 -22.43 8.25 -14.48
N SER A 596 -23.15 9.37 -14.45
CA SER A 596 -23.22 10.26 -13.27
C SER A 596 -24.66 10.56 -12.91
N GLU A 597 -24.93 10.68 -11.61
CA GLU A 597 -26.21 11.18 -11.07
C GLU A 597 -26.36 12.71 -11.29
N TYR A 598 -25.26 13.43 -11.49
CA TYR A 598 -25.22 14.89 -11.59
C TYR A 598 -24.47 15.34 -12.86
N GLY A 599 -25.08 16.22 -13.68
CA GLY A 599 -24.55 16.66 -14.97
C GLY A 599 -25.11 15.84 -16.16
N LYS A 600 -24.29 15.58 -17.19
CA LYS A 600 -24.67 14.68 -18.30
C LYS A 600 -24.76 13.23 -17.81
N LYS A 601 -25.91 12.58 -18.03
CA LYS A 601 -26.18 11.20 -17.55
C LYS A 601 -25.20 10.14 -18.07
N ALA A 602 -24.63 10.34 -19.26
CA ALA A 602 -23.64 9.47 -19.85
C ALA A 602 -22.59 10.29 -20.62
N ASP A 603 -21.32 9.94 -20.49
CA ASP A 603 -20.21 10.55 -21.23
C ASP A 603 -19.15 9.50 -21.59
N VAL A 604 -18.32 9.79 -22.59
CA VAL A 604 -17.25 8.90 -23.04
C VAL A 604 -15.91 9.40 -22.51
N GLY A 605 -15.12 8.46 -22.02
CA GLY A 605 -13.77 8.67 -21.50
C GLY A 605 -12.82 7.56 -21.93
N ALA A 606 -11.62 7.60 -21.38
CA ALA A 606 -10.61 6.56 -21.54
C ALA A 606 -9.97 6.27 -20.19
N ASN A 607 -9.50 5.04 -20.00
CA ASN A 607 -8.78 4.64 -18.80
C ASN A 607 -7.43 4.02 -19.14
N VAL A 608 -6.49 4.18 -18.21
CA VAL A 608 -5.21 3.48 -18.22
C VAL A 608 -4.89 3.11 -16.78
N GLY A 609 -4.53 1.85 -16.54
CA GLY A 609 -4.20 1.36 -15.22
C GLY A 609 -3.15 0.27 -15.20
N GLY A 610 -2.58 0.07 -14.02
CA GLY A 610 -1.68 -1.03 -13.71
C GLY A 610 -2.25 -1.87 -12.58
N MET A 611 -2.06 -3.18 -12.66
CA MET A 611 -2.45 -4.14 -11.63
C MET A 611 -1.28 -5.04 -11.28
N ILE A 612 -1.03 -5.15 -9.98
CA ILE A 612 -0.06 -6.05 -9.38
C ILE A 612 -0.86 -7.15 -8.71
N SER A 613 -0.56 -8.40 -9.02
CA SER A 613 -1.23 -9.55 -8.45
C SER A 613 -0.27 -10.50 -7.75
N TYR A 614 -0.72 -11.07 -6.64
CA TYR A 614 -0.03 -12.11 -5.90
C TYR A 614 -0.92 -13.34 -5.76
N ARG A 615 -0.45 -14.46 -6.31
CA ARG A 615 -1.13 -15.76 -6.30
C ARG A 615 -1.02 -16.39 -4.91
N VAL A 616 -2.13 -16.41 -4.19
CA VAL A 616 -2.26 -17.06 -2.87
C VAL A 616 -2.61 -18.54 -3.02
N LEU A 617 -3.48 -18.87 -3.99
CA LEU A 617 -3.86 -20.24 -4.35
C LEU A 617 -3.74 -20.42 -5.87
N PRO A 618 -3.70 -21.65 -6.42
CA PRO A 618 -3.50 -21.88 -7.85
C PRO A 618 -4.39 -21.03 -8.78
N TYR A 619 -5.60 -20.67 -8.33
CA TYR A 619 -6.57 -19.89 -9.11
C TYR A 619 -7.06 -18.61 -8.43
N LEU A 620 -6.60 -18.29 -7.21
CA LEU A 620 -6.95 -17.06 -6.48
C LEU A 620 -5.71 -16.18 -6.33
N SER A 621 -5.80 -14.96 -6.84
CA SER A 621 -4.77 -13.93 -6.70
C SER A 621 -5.34 -12.73 -5.97
N LEU A 622 -4.62 -12.19 -5.00
CA LEU A 622 -4.89 -10.85 -4.49
C LEU A 622 -4.32 -9.85 -5.48
N PHE A 623 -4.99 -8.73 -5.69
CA PHE A 623 -4.49 -7.68 -6.54
C PHE A 623 -4.59 -6.30 -5.90
N TYR A 624 -3.67 -5.45 -6.31
CA TYR A 624 -3.72 -4.01 -6.15
C TYR A 624 -3.71 -3.37 -7.53
N SER A 625 -4.66 -2.48 -7.80
CA SER A 625 -4.75 -1.76 -9.06
C SER A 625 -4.78 -0.25 -8.85
N HIS A 626 -4.16 0.45 -9.79
CA HIS A 626 -4.22 1.90 -9.91
C HIS A 626 -4.70 2.24 -11.32
N THR A 627 -5.91 2.79 -11.42
CA THR A 627 -6.53 3.20 -12.69
C THR A 627 -6.68 4.72 -12.73
N ILE A 628 -6.27 5.32 -13.83
CA ILE A 628 -6.49 6.73 -14.13
C ILE A 628 -7.60 6.82 -15.16
N TYR A 629 -8.67 7.54 -14.84
CA TYR A 629 -9.78 7.83 -15.74
C TYR A 629 -9.67 9.24 -16.30
N TRP A 630 -9.75 9.36 -17.62
CA TRP A 630 -9.88 10.61 -18.35
C TRP A 630 -11.30 10.75 -18.88
N MET A 631 -11.93 11.89 -18.64
CA MET A 631 -13.28 12.21 -19.11
C MET A 631 -13.35 13.64 -19.63
N SER A 632 -14.39 13.99 -20.38
CA SER A 632 -14.59 15.36 -20.88
C SER A 632 -14.68 16.39 -19.75
N SER A 633 -14.21 17.62 -20.00
CA SER A 633 -14.31 18.73 -19.04
C SER A 633 -15.76 19.09 -18.70
N SER A 634 -16.71 18.80 -19.58
CA SER A 634 -18.15 19.05 -19.35
C SER A 634 -18.77 18.17 -18.26
N HIS A 635 -18.06 17.14 -17.78
CA HIS A 635 -18.60 16.17 -16.84
C HIS A 635 -18.41 16.57 -15.36
N TYR A 636 -17.46 17.45 -15.06
CA TYR A 636 -17.21 17.95 -13.70
C TYR A 636 -17.18 19.48 -13.68
N ASP A 637 -18.09 20.10 -12.93
CA ASP A 637 -18.08 21.53 -12.63
C ASP A 637 -17.14 21.83 -11.44
N SER A 638 -15.92 21.28 -11.49
CA SER A 638 -14.89 21.50 -10.47
C SER A 638 -13.58 21.83 -11.13
N ASN A 639 -13.00 22.95 -10.68
CA ASN A 639 -11.71 23.44 -11.10
C ASN A 639 -10.58 22.43 -10.70
N GLN A 640 -10.10 21.59 -11.63
CA GLN A 640 -8.95 20.68 -11.47
C GLN A 640 -7.66 21.28 -12.07
N ILE A 641 -6.48 21.03 -11.46
CA ILE A 641 -5.21 21.71 -11.81
C ILE A 641 -4.75 21.39 -13.22
N TYR A 642 -4.98 20.16 -13.66
CA TYR A 642 -4.61 19.69 -14.99
C TYR A 642 -5.86 19.40 -15.80
N THR A 643 -6.50 20.43 -16.34
CA THR A 643 -6.92 20.43 -17.75
C THR A 643 -7.66 21.69 -18.17
N THR A 644 -7.31 22.11 -19.38
CA THR A 644 -8.27 22.44 -20.42
C THR A 644 -8.04 21.40 -21.54
N PRO A 645 -9.03 20.61 -22.00
CA PRO A 645 -10.27 20.13 -21.37
C PRO A 645 -10.20 18.62 -21.00
N GLY A 646 -10.42 18.25 -19.73
CA GLY A 646 -10.69 16.85 -19.35
C GLY A 646 -10.44 16.49 -17.87
N ALA A 647 -11.45 16.05 -17.11
CA ALA A 647 -11.26 15.70 -15.70
C ALA A 647 -10.47 14.38 -15.54
N VAL A 648 -9.59 14.33 -14.53
CA VAL A 648 -8.77 13.16 -14.21
C VAL A 648 -9.13 12.62 -12.83
N SER A 649 -9.56 11.36 -12.75
CA SER A 649 -9.81 10.66 -11.49
C SER A 649 -8.84 9.50 -11.32
N ASN A 650 -8.11 9.46 -10.20
CA ASN A 650 -7.26 8.33 -9.86
C ASN A 650 -8.03 7.40 -8.92
N VAL A 651 -8.08 6.12 -9.26
CA VAL A 651 -8.77 5.06 -8.51
C VAL A 651 -7.76 4.02 -8.10
N LEU A 652 -7.70 3.76 -6.81
CA LEU A 652 -6.84 2.78 -6.18
C LEU A 652 -7.72 1.68 -5.61
N ALA A 653 -7.59 0.44 -6.07
CA ALA A 653 -8.41 -0.67 -5.62
C ALA A 653 -7.57 -1.86 -5.14
N PHE A 654 -8.05 -2.52 -4.08
CA PHE A 654 -7.51 -3.75 -3.54
C PHE A 654 -8.60 -4.81 -3.62
N GLY A 655 -8.25 -5.98 -4.14
CA GLY A 655 -9.25 -7.00 -4.38
C GLY A 655 -8.68 -8.39 -4.55
N ALA A 656 -9.57 -9.29 -4.90
CA ALA A 656 -9.25 -10.66 -5.25
C ALA A 656 -9.70 -10.92 -6.68
N GLN A 657 -8.81 -11.56 -7.46
CA GLN A 657 -9.07 -12.05 -8.81
C GLN A 657 -9.02 -13.57 -8.81
N TYR A 658 -10.01 -14.18 -9.43
CA TYR A 658 -10.20 -15.62 -9.53
C TYR A 658 -10.21 -16.07 -10.98
N HIS A 659 -9.45 -17.12 -11.32
CA HIS A 659 -9.43 -17.71 -12.66
C HIS A 659 -10.50 -18.80 -12.80
N LEU A 660 -11.45 -18.62 -13.72
CA LEU A 660 -12.66 -19.45 -13.88
C LEU A 660 -12.40 -20.81 -14.54
N ASN A 661 -11.40 -20.93 -15.43
CA ASN A 661 -10.93 -22.25 -15.89
C ASN A 661 -10.41 -23.09 -14.72
N GLY A 662 -9.78 -22.39 -13.77
CA GLY A 662 -9.48 -22.89 -12.44
C GLY A 662 -10.73 -23.22 -11.65
N PHE A 663 -11.71 -22.33 -11.54
CA PHE A 663 -12.96 -22.54 -10.81
C PHE A 663 -13.69 -23.82 -11.22
N VAL A 664 -13.85 -24.09 -12.52
CA VAL A 664 -14.56 -25.30 -12.99
C VAL A 664 -13.74 -26.56 -12.71
N ASN A 665 -12.42 -26.53 -12.93
CA ASN A 665 -11.53 -27.66 -12.60
C ASN A 665 -11.27 -27.81 -11.10
N THR A 666 -11.34 -26.74 -10.33
CA THR A 666 -11.21 -26.69 -8.86
C THR A 666 -12.51 -27.09 -8.23
N ILE A 667 -13.67 -26.73 -8.76
CA ILE A 667 -14.96 -27.31 -8.35
C ILE A 667 -15.00 -28.79 -8.64
N LYS A 668 -14.51 -29.21 -9.82
CA LYS A 668 -14.40 -30.62 -10.21
C LYS A 668 -13.35 -31.40 -9.39
N ASN A 669 -12.22 -30.76 -9.00
CA ASN A 669 -11.06 -31.40 -8.35
C ASN A 669 -10.68 -30.81 -6.97
N LEU A 670 -11.59 -30.08 -6.30
CA LEU A 670 -11.32 -29.46 -4.99
C LEU A 670 -11.00 -30.61 -4.03
N PRO A 671 -10.15 -30.40 -3.03
CA PRO A 671 -9.81 -31.42 -2.03
C PRO A 671 -11.04 -31.97 -1.30
N TRP A 672 -12.18 -31.30 -1.42
CA TRP A 672 -13.45 -31.70 -0.84
C TRP A 672 -14.12 -32.95 -1.47
N ARG A 673 -13.50 -33.64 -2.43
CA ARG A 673 -13.88 -35.03 -2.75
C ARG A 673 -13.07 -36.06 -1.98
N ASN A 674 -11.88 -35.69 -1.50
CA ASN A 674 -10.90 -36.61 -0.90
C ASN A 674 -10.54 -36.25 0.55
N ALA A 675 -11.14 -35.21 1.14
CA ALA A 675 -11.00 -34.94 2.57
C ALA A 675 -11.93 -35.90 3.34
N PRO A 676 -11.54 -36.41 4.51
CA PRO A 676 -12.33 -37.42 5.22
C PRO A 676 -13.76 -36.96 5.60
N SER A 677 -14.06 -35.66 5.50
CA SER A 677 -15.38 -35.08 5.85
C SER A 677 -15.96 -34.15 4.79
N SER A 678 -15.53 -34.26 3.54
CA SER A 678 -15.80 -33.23 2.55
C SER A 678 -17.07 -33.45 1.71
N GLY A 679 -17.85 -32.38 1.54
CA GLY A 679 -19.14 -32.41 0.81
C GLY A 679 -20.38 -32.49 1.69
N ARG A 680 -20.25 -32.43 3.02
CA ARG A 680 -21.37 -32.60 3.95
C ARG A 680 -21.92 -31.24 4.42
N HIS A 681 -23.14 -30.92 3.98
CA HIS A 681 -23.95 -29.74 4.33
C HIS A 681 -24.28 -29.59 5.82
N ARG A 682 -23.49 -28.86 6.60
CA ARG A 682 -23.71 -28.76 8.06
C ARG A 682 -24.58 -27.58 8.44
N PHE A 683 -25.70 -27.86 9.08
CA PHE A 683 -26.48 -26.83 9.76
C PHE A 683 -25.85 -26.50 11.12
N PHE A 684 -26.01 -25.27 11.57
CA PHE A 684 -25.57 -24.83 12.88
C PHE A 684 -26.53 -23.80 13.45
N LEU A 685 -26.67 -23.78 14.77
CA LEU A 685 -27.35 -22.72 15.52
C LEU A 685 -26.27 -21.88 16.20
N ASP A 686 -26.36 -20.56 16.04
CA ASP A 686 -25.39 -19.62 16.57
C ASP A 686 -26.12 -18.59 17.43
N TYR A 687 -25.71 -18.48 18.69
CA TYR A 687 -26.24 -17.57 19.68
C TYR A 687 -25.12 -16.66 20.16
N GLY A 688 -25.31 -15.34 20.16
CA GLY A 688 -24.32 -14.38 20.64
C GLY A 688 -24.95 -13.32 21.51
N TYR A 689 -24.27 -12.95 22.59
CA TYR A 689 -24.63 -11.83 23.46
C TYR A 689 -23.39 -10.97 23.73
N GLY A 690 -23.55 -9.66 23.79
CA GLY A 690 -22.45 -8.76 24.06
C GLY A 690 -22.86 -7.30 24.05
N TYR A 691 -21.93 -6.43 23.68
CA TYR A 691 -22.12 -4.99 23.72
C TYR A 691 -21.94 -4.37 22.34
N ALA A 692 -22.69 -3.30 22.10
CA ALA A 692 -22.64 -2.52 20.89
C ALA A 692 -22.63 -1.03 21.21
N ASN A 693 -21.83 -0.29 20.46
CA ASN A 693 -21.75 1.16 20.50
C ASN A 693 -22.63 1.73 19.38
N TYR A 694 -23.53 2.63 19.76
CA TYR A 694 -24.45 3.35 18.87
C TYR A 694 -24.15 4.86 18.88
N PRO A 695 -23.01 5.30 18.32
CA PRO A 695 -22.59 6.71 18.36
C PRO A 695 -23.41 7.64 17.45
N MET A 696 -24.57 7.18 16.98
CA MET A 696 -25.30 7.73 15.84
C MET A 696 -26.28 8.84 16.23
N LEU A 697 -26.40 9.13 17.52
CA LEU A 697 -27.44 9.95 18.12
C LEU A 697 -26.80 10.94 19.11
N PRO A 698 -27.45 12.07 19.44
CA PRO A 698 -26.88 13.18 20.22
C PRO A 698 -26.70 12.85 21.72
N SER A 699 -26.12 11.69 22.01
CA SER A 699 -25.63 11.31 23.33
C SER A 699 -24.13 11.63 23.42
N LYS A 700 -23.64 11.95 24.62
CA LYS A 700 -22.21 12.10 24.87
C LYS A 700 -21.57 10.74 24.55
N GLY A 701 -20.66 10.65 23.57
CA GLY A 701 -20.19 9.37 22.97
C GLY A 701 -19.58 8.31 23.92
N LYS A 702 -19.47 8.60 25.22
CA LYS A 702 -19.10 7.63 26.28
C LYS A 702 -20.32 6.82 26.76
N ASP A 703 -21.51 7.37 26.62
CA ASP A 703 -22.78 6.86 27.17
C ASP A 703 -23.57 6.01 26.15
N SER A 704 -23.13 5.95 24.88
CA SER A 704 -23.82 5.28 23.76
C SER A 704 -23.62 3.75 23.69
N TRP A 705 -22.99 3.14 24.70
CA TRP A 705 -22.82 1.70 24.77
C TRP A 705 -24.08 1.01 25.27
N GLY A 706 -24.37 -0.14 24.67
CA GLY A 706 -25.58 -0.90 24.93
C GLY A 706 -25.41 -2.39 24.71
N THR A 707 -26.43 -3.19 25.02
CA THR A 707 -26.41 -4.65 24.85
C THR A 707 -26.83 -5.04 23.44
N SER A 708 -26.17 -6.04 22.84
CA SER A 708 -26.52 -6.63 21.55
C SER A 708 -26.61 -8.15 21.68
N MET A 709 -27.66 -8.73 21.09
CA MET A 709 -27.93 -10.16 21.05
C MET A 709 -28.19 -10.61 19.61
N GLN A 710 -27.75 -11.80 19.26
CA GLN A 710 -27.99 -12.43 17.98
C GLN A 710 -28.40 -13.89 18.19
N LEU A 711 -29.42 -14.32 17.45
CA LEU A 711 -29.77 -15.72 17.28
C LEU A 711 -29.88 -16.00 15.79
N SER A 712 -29.05 -16.90 15.28
CA SER A 712 -28.99 -17.21 13.85
C SER A 712 -28.95 -18.71 13.58
N LEU A 713 -29.65 -19.10 12.53
CA LEU A 713 -29.57 -20.43 11.94
C LEU A 713 -28.67 -20.34 10.71
N GLY A 714 -27.65 -21.19 10.67
CA GLY A 714 -26.68 -21.20 9.60
C GLY A 714 -26.54 -22.56 8.93
N TRP A 715 -25.97 -22.52 7.73
CA TRP A 715 -25.73 -23.66 6.87
C TRP A 715 -24.37 -23.49 6.19
N TRP A 716 -23.51 -24.50 6.33
CA TRP A 716 -22.28 -24.62 5.56
C TRP A 716 -22.55 -25.42 4.30
N ALA A 717 -22.41 -24.78 3.14
CA ALA A 717 -22.47 -25.46 1.86
C ALA A 717 -21.27 -26.41 1.68
N ASN A 718 -20.09 -25.99 2.14
CA ASN A 718 -18.86 -26.76 2.12
C ASN A 718 -17.90 -26.33 3.25
N SER A 719 -16.65 -26.78 3.25
CA SER A 719 -15.66 -26.49 4.30
C SER A 719 -15.30 -25.01 4.46
N PHE A 720 -15.48 -24.21 3.41
CA PHE A 720 -15.02 -22.82 3.35
C PHE A 720 -16.15 -21.80 3.14
N PHE A 721 -17.34 -22.20 2.73
CA PHE A 721 -18.46 -21.31 2.39
C PHE A 721 -19.74 -21.72 3.08
N GLY A 722 -20.38 -20.77 3.75
CA GLY A 722 -21.66 -20.94 4.42
C GLY A 722 -22.50 -19.67 4.39
N ALA A 723 -23.74 -19.78 4.84
CA ALA A 723 -24.67 -18.68 5.01
C ALA A 723 -25.39 -18.83 6.35
N ARG A 724 -25.83 -17.72 6.95
CA ARG A 724 -26.71 -17.74 8.12
C ARG A 724 -27.76 -16.65 8.01
N ILE A 725 -28.93 -16.93 8.55
CA ILE A 725 -30.01 -15.97 8.73
C ILE A 725 -30.34 -15.88 10.21
N GLY A 726 -30.53 -14.68 10.73
CA GLY A 726 -30.77 -14.51 12.16
C GLY A 726 -31.48 -13.24 12.55
N LEU A 727 -32.00 -13.28 13.76
CA LEU A 727 -32.55 -12.14 14.48
C LEU A 727 -31.40 -11.47 15.23
N ASN A 728 -31.24 -10.18 15.01
CA ASN A 728 -30.30 -9.33 15.73
C ASN A 728 -31.11 -8.30 16.52
N MET A 729 -30.90 -8.27 17.82
CA MET A 729 -31.57 -7.37 18.74
C MET A 729 -30.52 -6.56 19.46
N ALA A 730 -30.75 -5.28 19.64
CA ALA A 730 -29.87 -4.47 20.45
C ALA A 730 -30.63 -3.35 21.16
N LYS A 731 -30.04 -2.91 22.26
CA LYS A 731 -30.52 -1.77 23.03
C LYS A 731 -29.33 -0.90 23.36
N GLY A 732 -29.44 0.40 23.12
CA GLY A 732 -28.42 1.40 23.47
C GLY A 732 -29.03 2.63 24.15
N VAL A 733 -28.22 3.67 24.27
CA VAL A 733 -28.65 5.01 24.69
C VAL A 733 -28.66 5.92 23.47
N ASP A 734 -29.81 6.53 23.23
CA ASP A 734 -30.08 7.46 22.13
C ASP A 734 -29.62 8.88 22.49
N MET A 735 -30.03 9.32 23.67
CA MET A 735 -30.06 10.73 24.04
C MET A 735 -29.95 10.87 25.55
N THR A 736 -29.30 11.94 26.02
CA THR A 736 -29.18 12.25 27.46
C THR A 736 -29.79 13.62 27.72
N THR A 737 -30.82 13.71 28.55
CA THR A 737 -31.39 14.98 29.00
C THR A 737 -31.07 15.22 30.47
N THR A 738 -30.74 16.46 30.83
CA THR A 738 -30.45 16.85 32.22
C THR A 738 -31.66 17.59 32.78
N HIS A 739 -32.24 17.10 33.86
CA HIS A 739 -33.36 17.75 34.54
C HIS A 739 -32.95 18.17 35.94
N THR A 740 -33.39 19.37 36.35
CA THR A 740 -33.16 19.90 37.70
C THR A 740 -34.50 20.19 38.36
N GLN A 741 -34.81 19.51 39.46
CA GLN A 741 -36.02 19.78 40.25
C GLN A 741 -35.67 19.70 41.75
N LYS A 742 -36.18 20.65 42.56
CA LYS A 742 -35.95 20.75 44.02
C LYS A 742 -34.47 20.62 44.45
N GLY A 743 -33.54 21.18 43.67
CA GLY A 743 -32.10 21.18 43.98
C GLY A 743 -31.35 19.88 43.65
N GLN A 744 -32.03 18.88 43.08
CA GLN A 744 -31.41 17.67 42.52
C GLN A 744 -31.30 17.79 41.00
N THR A 745 -30.08 17.63 40.48
CA THR A 745 -29.78 17.60 39.04
C THR A 745 -29.42 16.18 38.63
N GLU A 746 -30.21 15.57 37.76
CA GLU A 746 -30.01 14.19 37.30
C GLU A 746 -29.97 14.12 35.77
N ASP A 747 -29.04 13.30 35.24
CA ASP A 747 -28.90 12.99 33.82
C ASP A 747 -29.73 11.73 33.48
N ILE A 748 -30.74 11.88 32.62
CA ILE A 748 -31.63 10.82 32.16
C ILE A 748 -31.21 10.35 30.76
N HIS A 749 -30.94 9.05 30.62
CA HIS A 749 -30.62 8.38 29.37
C HIS A 749 -31.88 7.80 28.74
N HIS A 750 -32.20 8.24 27.53
CA HIS A 750 -33.30 7.72 26.71
C HIS A 750 -32.82 6.51 25.91
N ALA A 751 -33.56 5.40 25.99
CA ALA A 751 -33.17 4.16 25.36
C ALA A 751 -33.55 4.10 23.88
N ILE A 752 -32.65 3.54 23.07
CA ILE A 752 -32.90 3.13 21.69
C ILE A 752 -32.98 1.60 21.64
N GLY A 753 -33.99 1.07 20.95
CA GLY A 753 -34.13 -0.36 20.66
C GLY A 753 -33.96 -0.62 19.17
N LEU A 754 -33.23 -1.67 18.80
CA LEU A 754 -33.05 -2.13 17.44
C LEU A 754 -33.43 -3.60 17.35
N GLY A 755 -34.28 -3.96 16.39
CA GLY A 755 -34.61 -5.35 16.05
C GLY A 755 -34.53 -5.55 14.54
N THR A 756 -33.57 -6.35 14.07
CA THR A 756 -33.33 -6.60 12.65
C THR A 756 -33.28 -8.08 12.33
N ILE A 757 -33.66 -8.42 11.09
CA ILE A 757 -33.37 -9.70 10.46
C ILE A 757 -32.13 -9.49 9.60
N ALA A 758 -31.11 -10.32 9.78
CA ALA A 758 -29.86 -10.26 9.05
C ALA A 758 -29.64 -11.53 8.22
N GLY A 759 -29.33 -11.37 6.94
CA GLY A 759 -28.86 -12.43 6.05
C GLY A 759 -27.36 -12.24 5.79
N GLU A 760 -26.58 -13.27 6.09
CA GLU A 760 -25.11 -13.18 6.12
C GLU A 760 -24.46 -14.36 5.43
N VAL A 761 -23.35 -14.09 4.75
CA VAL A 761 -22.47 -15.06 4.12
C VAL A 761 -21.22 -15.20 4.96
N LEU A 762 -20.81 -16.45 5.20
CA LEU A 762 -19.62 -16.81 5.95
C LEU A 762 -18.57 -17.41 5.03
N PHE A 763 -17.35 -16.94 5.16
CA PHE A 763 -16.18 -17.51 4.49
C PHE A 763 -15.14 -17.95 5.52
N ASN A 764 -14.82 -19.24 5.54
CA ASN A 764 -13.80 -19.83 6.38
C ASN A 764 -12.51 -20.04 5.57
N PRO A 765 -11.50 -19.16 5.67
CA PRO A 765 -10.25 -19.27 4.91
C PRO A 765 -9.47 -20.55 5.25
N LEU A 766 -9.57 -21.06 6.48
CA LEU A 766 -8.91 -22.30 6.88
C LEU A 766 -9.54 -23.53 6.22
N GLY A 767 -10.82 -23.43 5.83
CA GLY A 767 -11.59 -24.44 5.12
C GLY A 767 -11.07 -24.79 3.71
N LEU A 768 -10.17 -23.98 3.17
CA LEU A 768 -9.52 -24.20 1.87
C LEU A 768 -8.30 -25.13 1.95
N SER A 769 -7.82 -25.45 3.16
CA SER A 769 -6.70 -26.38 3.36
C SER A 769 -7.14 -27.83 3.13
N LYS A 770 -6.28 -28.63 2.46
CA LYS A 770 -6.50 -30.08 2.26
C LYS A 770 -6.62 -30.87 3.56
N ASN A 771 -5.98 -30.37 4.62
CA ASN A 771 -5.95 -31.00 5.94
C ASN A 771 -7.00 -30.38 6.89
N TYR A 772 -7.87 -29.51 6.38
CA TYR A 772 -8.89 -28.89 7.21
C TYR A 772 -9.87 -29.94 7.70
N ASN A 773 -9.99 -29.99 9.02
CA ASN A 773 -10.97 -30.81 9.69
C ASN A 773 -11.95 -29.89 10.43
N TRP A 774 -13.25 -30.19 10.35
CA TRP A 774 -14.23 -29.57 11.25
C TRP A 774 -13.90 -29.82 12.73
N HIS A 775 -12.98 -30.76 13.00
CA HIS A 775 -12.34 -31.05 14.27
C HIS A 775 -11.06 -30.23 14.60
N SER A 776 -10.80 -29.07 13.97
CA SER A 776 -9.77 -28.10 14.43
C SER A 776 -10.10 -27.34 15.73
N LEU A 777 -9.18 -27.25 16.69
CA LEU A 777 -9.39 -26.60 18.00
C LEU A 777 -9.83 -25.13 17.87
N VAL A 778 -9.31 -24.40 16.90
CA VAL A 778 -9.62 -22.98 16.66
C VAL A 778 -9.91 -22.72 15.17
N GLY A 779 -10.59 -21.62 14.89
CA GLY A 779 -10.74 -21.12 13.53
C GLY A 779 -11.33 -19.71 13.45
N ALA A 780 -11.51 -19.23 12.22
CA ALA A 780 -11.97 -17.88 11.92
C ALA A 780 -12.88 -17.90 10.70
N ASN A 781 -13.95 -17.11 10.74
CA ASN A 781 -14.87 -16.89 9.62
C ASN A 781 -14.95 -15.39 9.32
N LEU A 782 -14.84 -15.00 8.05
CA LEU A 782 -15.18 -13.68 7.57
C LEU A 782 -16.67 -13.62 7.30
N ILE A 783 -17.33 -12.55 7.73
CA ILE A 783 -18.78 -12.39 7.66
C ILE A 783 -19.11 -11.13 6.88
N ALA A 784 -19.99 -11.25 5.89
CA ALA A 784 -20.56 -10.13 5.17
C ALA A 784 -22.05 -10.34 4.96
N GLY A 785 -22.86 -9.32 5.18
CA GLY A 785 -24.30 -9.45 5.04
C GLY A 785 -25.06 -8.15 5.02
N TYR A 786 -26.38 -8.30 4.98
CA TYR A 786 -27.33 -7.20 4.94
C TYR A 786 -28.40 -7.43 6.01
N GLN A 787 -28.84 -6.36 6.66
CA GLN A 787 -29.89 -6.40 7.67
C GLN A 787 -31.01 -5.40 7.38
N ASN A 788 -32.21 -5.77 7.76
CA ASN A 788 -33.42 -4.95 7.64
C ASN A 788 -34.28 -5.16 8.90
N GLY A 789 -34.85 -4.09 9.44
CA GLY A 789 -35.76 -4.18 10.57
C GLY A 789 -36.25 -2.85 11.09
N TRP A 790 -36.51 -2.80 12.39
CA TRP A 790 -37.11 -1.65 13.06
C TRP A 790 -36.22 -1.13 14.17
N LEU A 791 -36.21 0.19 14.27
CA LEU A 791 -35.64 0.96 15.34
C LEU A 791 -36.77 1.58 16.15
N VAL A 792 -36.66 1.59 17.47
CA VAL A 792 -37.59 2.24 18.38
C VAL A 792 -36.79 3.30 19.14
N MET A 793 -37.22 4.55 19.00
CA MET A 793 -36.64 5.70 19.69
C MET A 793 -37.70 6.32 20.59
N ASN A 794 -37.28 6.75 21.78
CA ASN A 794 -38.14 7.45 22.75
C ASN A 794 -37.70 8.92 22.83
N ASP A 795 -38.66 9.82 22.71
CA ASP A 795 -38.50 11.28 22.73
C ASP A 795 -38.67 11.85 24.16
N ALA A 796 -38.14 13.04 24.42
CA ALA A 796 -38.27 13.74 25.70
C ALA A 796 -39.68 14.28 25.97
N GLU A 797 -40.45 14.64 24.92
CA GLU A 797 -41.79 15.25 25.07
C GLU A 797 -42.95 14.26 24.92
N HIS A 798 -42.79 13.14 24.20
CA HIS A 798 -43.87 12.20 23.90
C HIS A 798 -43.75 10.89 24.70
N THR A 799 -44.20 10.92 25.95
CA THR A 799 -44.01 9.85 26.95
C THR A 799 -44.75 8.52 26.71
N ILE A 800 -45.65 8.41 25.72
CA ILE A 800 -46.55 7.24 25.64
C ILE A 800 -46.35 6.34 24.40
N LYS A 801 -45.85 6.84 23.25
CA LYS A 801 -45.71 6.04 22.01
C LYS A 801 -44.31 6.16 21.41
N GLY A 802 -43.43 5.20 21.73
CA GLY A 802 -42.12 5.07 21.07
C GLY A 802 -42.29 5.03 19.55
N SER A 803 -41.53 5.86 18.82
CA SER A 803 -41.63 5.94 17.38
C SER A 803 -40.90 4.75 16.74
N ARG A 804 -41.66 3.88 16.08
CA ARG A 804 -41.15 2.79 15.26
C ARG A 804 -40.67 3.35 13.93
N ILE A 805 -39.40 3.10 13.60
CA ILE A 805 -38.68 3.62 12.44
C ILE A 805 -38.10 2.45 11.64
N THR A 806 -38.21 2.48 10.33
CA THR A 806 -37.69 1.43 9.44
C THR A 806 -36.22 1.67 9.13
N VAL A 807 -35.37 0.65 9.35
CA VAL A 807 -33.92 0.72 9.16
C VAL A 807 -33.40 -0.44 8.32
N SER A 808 -32.42 -0.15 7.46
CA SER A 808 -31.71 -1.18 6.69
C SER A 808 -30.22 -0.87 6.61
N GLY A 809 -29.37 -1.86 6.32
CA GLY A 809 -27.94 -1.62 6.40
C GLY A 809 -27.04 -2.81 6.10
N PHE A 810 -25.76 -2.52 5.85
CA PHE A 810 -24.72 -3.53 5.62
C PHE A 810 -24.04 -3.92 6.93
N ARG A 811 -23.64 -5.19 7.01
CA ARG A 811 -22.91 -5.78 8.12
C ARG A 811 -21.62 -6.41 7.62
N LEU A 812 -20.51 -6.13 8.29
CA LEU A 812 -19.20 -6.75 8.05
C LEU A 812 -18.60 -7.16 9.38
N GLY A 813 -18.04 -8.36 9.45
CA GLY A 813 -17.53 -8.88 10.71
C GLY A 813 -16.49 -9.98 10.54
N LEU A 814 -15.88 -10.31 11.67
CA LEU A 814 -15.00 -11.44 11.84
C LEU A 814 -15.55 -12.27 12.99
N GLN A 815 -15.71 -13.57 12.79
CA GLN A 815 -16.06 -14.51 13.85
C GLN A 815 -14.87 -15.41 14.13
N LEU A 816 -14.23 -15.18 15.26
CA LEU A 816 -13.19 -16.06 15.79
C LEU A 816 -13.86 -17.12 16.65
N TRP A 817 -13.50 -18.38 16.50
CA TRP A 817 -14.10 -19.45 17.29
C TRP A 817 -13.04 -20.40 17.83
N THR A 818 -13.27 -20.86 19.04
CA THR A 818 -12.53 -21.93 19.70
C THR A 818 -13.49 -23.04 20.09
N ARG A 819 -12.99 -24.26 20.12
CA ARG A 819 -13.80 -25.41 20.46
C ARG A 819 -13.75 -25.67 21.96
N LEU A 820 -14.93 -25.72 22.57
CA LEU A 820 -15.10 -26.18 23.94
C LEU A 820 -15.29 -27.70 24.03
N SER A 821 -16.01 -28.29 23.06
CA SER A 821 -16.20 -29.73 22.95
C SER A 821 -16.40 -30.12 21.49
N ARG A 822 -16.44 -31.41 21.14
CA ARG A 822 -16.71 -31.87 19.76
C ARG A 822 -17.98 -31.25 19.15
N ASP A 823 -18.89 -30.74 19.98
CA ASP A 823 -20.25 -30.36 19.62
C ASP A 823 -20.58 -28.90 19.98
N LEU A 824 -19.61 -28.16 20.52
CA LEU A 824 -19.82 -26.79 20.99
C LEU A 824 -18.60 -25.92 20.69
N ARG A 825 -18.86 -24.76 20.08
CA ARG A 825 -17.85 -23.74 19.84
C ARG A 825 -18.20 -22.48 20.60
N LEU A 826 -17.18 -21.86 21.19
CA LEU A 826 -17.23 -20.52 21.73
C LEU A 826 -16.73 -19.57 20.65
N ASN A 827 -17.51 -18.53 20.37
CA ASN A 827 -17.23 -17.58 19.32
C ASN A 827 -17.10 -16.18 19.92
N ILE A 828 -16.20 -15.39 19.35
CA ILE A 828 -16.09 -13.95 19.58
C ILE A 828 -16.26 -13.27 18.22
N GLU A 829 -17.19 -12.34 18.16
CA GLU A 829 -17.68 -11.78 16.90
C GLU A 829 -17.72 -10.24 16.97
N PRO A 830 -16.61 -9.57 16.64
CA PRO A 830 -16.64 -8.16 16.26
C PRO A 830 -17.39 -7.96 14.95
N MET A 831 -18.39 -7.08 14.97
CA MET A 831 -19.17 -6.68 13.79
C MET A 831 -19.33 -5.18 13.70
N TYR A 832 -19.09 -4.67 12.50
CA TYR A 832 -19.42 -3.33 12.06
C TYR A 832 -20.73 -3.36 11.27
N SER A 833 -21.64 -2.43 11.56
CA SER A 833 -22.86 -2.26 10.77
C SER A 833 -23.13 -0.80 10.44
N ALA A 834 -23.34 -0.48 9.16
CA ALA A 834 -23.82 0.82 8.71
C ALA A 834 -25.35 0.75 8.57
N LEU A 835 -26.09 1.67 9.19
CA LEU A 835 -27.55 1.66 9.23
C LEU A 835 -28.11 2.95 8.61
N ASP A 836 -29.13 2.81 7.79
CA ASP A 836 -29.85 3.92 7.17
C ASP A 836 -31.34 3.89 7.57
N ILE A 837 -31.87 5.05 7.96
CA ILE A 837 -33.30 5.26 8.22
C ILE A 837 -34.03 5.55 6.90
N HIS A 838 -35.21 4.95 6.73
CA HIS A 838 -36.06 5.16 5.54
C HIS A 838 -37.23 6.11 5.81
N ASP A 839 -37.58 6.35 7.07
CA ASP A 839 -38.69 7.23 7.45
C ASP A 839 -38.26 8.70 7.54
N ARG A 840 -39.19 9.63 7.28
CA ARG A 840 -38.94 11.08 7.33
C ARG A 840 -38.92 11.60 8.77
N VAL A 841 -37.88 11.23 9.51
CA VAL A 841 -37.68 11.66 10.90
C VAL A 841 -36.69 12.82 10.93
N TYR A 842 -37.02 13.87 11.68
CA TYR A 842 -36.20 15.05 11.89
C TYR A 842 -35.90 15.20 13.37
N ILE A 843 -34.74 15.77 13.71
CA ILE A 843 -34.33 16.06 15.09
C ILE A 843 -34.07 17.56 15.22
N ASN A 844 -34.41 18.17 16.35
CA ASN A 844 -34.11 19.59 16.59
C ASN A 844 -32.60 19.85 16.73
N GLU A 845 -32.20 21.13 16.66
CA GLU A 845 -30.80 21.55 16.81
C GLU A 845 -30.17 21.20 18.15
N ALA A 846 -30.96 21.17 19.23
CA ALA A 846 -30.51 20.78 20.56
C ALA A 846 -30.32 19.25 20.71
N GLY A 847 -30.80 18.46 19.76
CA GLY A 847 -30.70 17.01 19.76
C GLY A 847 -31.57 16.33 20.83
N ASN A 848 -32.61 17.00 21.34
CA ASN A 848 -33.45 16.49 22.43
C ASN A 848 -34.91 16.17 22.03
N THR A 849 -35.35 16.51 20.81
CA THR A 849 -36.74 16.30 20.35
C THR A 849 -36.82 15.73 18.92
N LEU A 850 -37.73 14.77 18.68
CA LEU A 850 -37.94 14.09 17.39
C LEU A 850 -39.25 14.47 16.70
N TYR A 851 -39.18 14.89 15.43
CA TYR A 851 -40.32 15.26 14.60
C TYR A 851 -40.53 14.29 13.42
N ARG A 852 -41.80 14.03 13.06
CA ARG A 852 -42.15 13.31 11.82
C ARG A 852 -42.37 14.22 10.61
N THR A 853 -42.40 15.52 10.86
CA THR A 853 -42.55 16.59 9.86
C THR A 853 -41.39 17.57 9.99
N LYS A 854 -41.03 18.24 8.90
CA LYS A 854 -39.92 19.18 8.90
C LYS A 854 -40.35 20.47 9.62
N GLU A 855 -39.86 20.66 10.84
CA GLU A 855 -40.06 21.89 11.62
C GLU A 855 -38.88 22.86 11.47
N ALA A 856 -39.09 24.14 11.79
CA ALA A 856 -38.04 25.16 11.73
C ALA A 856 -36.88 24.81 12.70
N GLY A 857 -35.63 24.81 12.20
CA GLY A 857 -34.46 24.40 13.00
C GLY A 857 -34.28 22.90 13.18
N SER A 858 -35.04 22.04 12.47
CA SER A 858 -34.88 20.58 12.51
C SER A 858 -34.03 20.04 11.34
N LYS A 859 -33.20 19.02 11.61
CA LYS A 859 -32.34 18.33 10.64
C LYS A 859 -32.81 16.89 10.41
N PRO A 860 -32.75 16.36 9.17
CA PRO A 860 -33.14 14.98 8.90
C PRO A 860 -32.21 14.00 9.64
N LEU A 861 -32.79 13.05 10.35
CA LEU A 861 -32.06 12.04 11.11
C LEU A 861 -31.48 11.00 10.15
N LYS A 862 -30.15 10.94 10.05
CA LYS A 862 -29.42 9.88 9.33
C LYS A 862 -28.66 9.05 10.36
N LEU A 863 -28.96 7.75 10.46
CA LEU A 863 -28.19 6.85 11.31
C LEU A 863 -26.76 6.71 10.76
N GLY A 864 -25.80 6.52 11.66
CA GLY A 864 -24.37 6.40 11.38
C GLY A 864 -23.87 4.95 11.36
N ASN A 865 -22.66 4.74 11.87
CA ASN A 865 -21.99 3.44 11.93
C ASN A 865 -22.06 2.86 13.35
N SER A 866 -22.33 1.57 13.50
CA SER A 866 -22.35 0.85 14.78
C SER A 866 -21.24 -0.18 14.81
N PHE A 867 -20.67 -0.36 16.00
CA PHE A 867 -19.69 -1.39 16.26
C PHE A 867 -20.17 -2.25 17.41
N SER A 868 -20.11 -3.56 17.25
CA SER A 868 -20.55 -4.52 18.27
C SER A 868 -19.52 -5.60 18.45
N VAL A 869 -19.35 -6.08 19.68
CA VAL A 869 -18.58 -7.27 20.00
C VAL A 869 -19.50 -8.21 20.75
N ARG A 870 -19.72 -9.40 20.19
CA ARG A 870 -20.53 -10.45 20.81
C ARG A 870 -19.66 -11.65 21.19
N VAL A 871 -19.98 -12.27 22.31
CA VAL A 871 -19.47 -13.57 22.70
C VAL A 871 -20.63 -14.56 22.58
N GLY A 872 -20.39 -15.67 21.90
CA GLY A 872 -21.46 -16.57 21.50
C GLY A 872 -21.10 -18.04 21.53
N LEU A 873 -22.12 -18.88 21.41
CA LEU A 873 -22.00 -20.32 21.29
C LEU A 873 -22.57 -20.75 19.95
N THR A 874 -21.78 -21.53 19.19
CA THR A 874 -22.26 -22.25 18.01
C THR A 874 -22.42 -23.73 18.30
N VAL A 875 -23.63 -24.24 18.03
CA VAL A 875 -24.01 -25.64 18.13
C VAL A 875 -24.20 -26.21 16.72
N PRO A 876 -23.35 -27.15 16.25
CA PRO A 876 -23.56 -27.85 14.99
C PRO A 876 -24.75 -28.82 15.07
N LEU A 877 -25.71 -28.69 14.15
CA LEU A 877 -26.97 -29.43 14.12
C LEU A 877 -26.84 -30.72 13.28
N ASN A 878 -26.12 -31.71 13.81
CA ASN A 878 -25.78 -32.93 13.06
C ASN A 878 -26.96 -33.89 12.80
N ARG A 879 -28.07 -33.78 13.54
CA ARG A 879 -29.26 -34.64 13.38
C ARG A 879 -29.97 -34.49 12.03
N ILE A 880 -29.94 -33.29 11.45
CA ILE A 880 -30.73 -32.95 10.25
C ILE A 880 -30.20 -33.68 8.99
N ALA A 881 -28.94 -34.12 9.00
CA ALA A 881 -28.29 -34.71 7.82
C ALA A 881 -27.64 -36.10 8.08
N ARG A 882 -27.99 -36.78 9.19
CA ARG A 882 -27.51 -38.13 9.59
C ARG A 882 -25.99 -38.34 9.37
N TYR A 883 -25.17 -37.57 10.09
CA TYR A 883 -23.72 -37.73 10.05
C TYR A 883 -23.22 -38.84 10.98
N GLU A 884 -22.15 -39.55 10.55
CA GLU A 884 -21.50 -40.70 11.22
C GLU A 884 -21.15 -40.48 12.72
N ASP A 885 -21.06 -39.23 13.18
CA ASP A 885 -20.72 -38.89 14.58
C ASP A 885 -21.93 -38.79 15.53
N ALA A 886 -23.17 -38.87 15.03
CA ALA A 886 -24.36 -38.84 15.89
C ALA A 886 -24.69 -40.26 16.36
N ASP A 887 -24.39 -40.59 17.61
CA ASP A 887 -24.77 -41.86 18.23
C ASP A 887 -26.27 -41.86 18.53
N MET A 888 -27.06 -42.05 17.48
CA MET A 888 -28.52 -42.11 17.54
C MET A 888 -29.03 -43.39 18.23
N THR A 889 -28.17 -44.39 18.41
CA THR A 889 -28.47 -45.63 19.16
C THR A 889 -28.41 -45.45 20.68
N SER A 890 -27.75 -44.39 21.17
CA SER A 890 -27.59 -44.10 22.61
C SER A 890 -28.88 -43.77 23.36
N TYR A 891 -29.95 -43.38 22.67
CA TYR A 891 -31.23 -43.04 23.30
C TYR A 891 -31.93 -44.24 23.95
N ALA A 892 -31.62 -45.47 23.52
CA ALA A 892 -32.27 -46.68 24.02
C ALA A 892 -31.55 -47.34 25.21
N SER A 893 -30.27 -47.01 25.48
CA SER A 893 -29.43 -47.81 26.39
C SER A 893 -28.96 -47.11 27.66
N LYS A 894 -29.16 -45.79 27.82
CA LYS A 894 -28.62 -45.03 28.97
C LYS A 894 -29.72 -44.23 29.68
N LYS A 895 -30.01 -44.60 30.93
CA LYS A 895 -30.97 -43.86 31.79
C LYS A 895 -30.37 -42.50 32.21
N PRO A 896 -31.08 -41.37 32.00
CA PRO A 896 -30.61 -40.08 32.47
C PRO A 896 -30.74 -39.95 33.99
N MET A 897 -29.84 -39.18 34.62
CA MET A 897 -30.05 -38.66 35.97
C MET A 897 -31.35 -37.87 35.99
N ARG A 898 -32.30 -38.30 36.80
CA ARG A 898 -33.70 -37.87 36.72
C ARG A 898 -33.89 -36.52 37.37
N TRP A 899 -33.20 -36.23 38.46
CA TRP A 899 -33.36 -35.01 39.21
C TRP A 899 -32.17 -34.09 39.00
N PHE A 900 -32.41 -32.79 38.97
CA PHE A 900 -31.34 -31.81 39.08
C PHE A 900 -31.79 -30.63 39.91
N GLY A 901 -30.87 -30.08 40.68
CA GLY A 901 -31.07 -28.90 41.51
C GLY A 901 -29.89 -27.97 41.36
N ALA A 902 -30.13 -26.67 41.29
CA ALA A 902 -29.09 -25.69 41.07
C ALA A 902 -29.34 -24.44 41.89
N ILE A 903 -28.25 -23.83 42.34
CA ILE A 903 -28.25 -22.57 43.06
C ILE A 903 -27.13 -21.70 42.54
N GLY A 904 -27.40 -20.41 42.45
CA GLY A 904 -26.46 -19.43 41.96
C GLY A 904 -27.00 -18.03 42.12
N GLY A 905 -26.34 -17.10 41.44
CA GLY A 905 -26.73 -15.71 41.38
C GLY A 905 -25.90 -15.02 40.32
N GLY A 906 -26.20 -13.76 40.08
CA GLY A 906 -25.45 -12.98 39.13
C GLY A 906 -25.99 -11.58 39.08
N TRP A 907 -26.38 -11.15 37.89
CA TRP A 907 -26.95 -9.83 37.72
C TRP A 907 -28.13 -9.77 36.76
N ASN A 908 -29.02 -8.83 37.03
CA ASN A 908 -30.12 -8.48 36.16
C ASN A 908 -29.90 -7.14 35.47
N ILE A 909 -30.41 -7.06 34.25
CA ILE A 909 -30.41 -5.88 33.39
C ILE A 909 -31.86 -5.65 32.99
N LEU A 910 -32.45 -4.61 33.58
CA LEU A 910 -33.80 -4.19 33.27
C LEU A 910 -33.80 -3.37 31.97
N LEU A 911 -34.61 -3.80 30.99
CA LEU A 911 -34.76 -3.06 29.76
C LEU A 911 -35.85 -1.99 29.94
N THR A 912 -35.48 -0.79 30.39
CA THR A 912 -36.39 0.38 30.53
C THR A 912 -36.41 1.33 29.32
N ARG A 913 -37.44 2.21 29.24
CA ARG A 913 -37.48 3.34 28.28
C ARG A 913 -36.48 4.45 28.63
N HIS A 914 -36.37 4.76 29.91
CA HIS A 914 -35.47 5.77 30.47
C HIS A 914 -34.62 5.14 31.58
N ARG A 915 -33.37 5.57 31.71
CA ARG A 915 -32.46 5.10 32.76
C ARG A 915 -31.62 6.26 33.29
N PHE A 916 -31.35 6.30 34.58
CA PHE A 916 -30.39 7.27 35.12
C PHE A 916 -28.95 6.88 34.75
N LYS A 917 -28.11 7.88 34.52
CA LYS A 917 -26.70 7.70 34.15
C LYS A 917 -25.89 6.81 35.09
N ASN A 918 -26.22 6.83 36.39
CA ASN A 918 -25.52 6.08 37.43
C ASN A 918 -26.20 4.75 37.79
N ASP A 919 -27.26 4.37 37.08
CA ASP A 919 -27.92 3.09 37.32
C ASP A 919 -27.14 1.95 36.63
N GLY A 920 -26.81 0.90 37.38
CA GLY A 920 -25.90 -0.18 37.00
C GLY A 920 -26.58 -1.56 36.93
N ALA A 921 -25.82 -2.62 36.64
CA ALA A 921 -26.32 -4.00 36.76
C ALA A 921 -26.55 -4.33 38.24
N LYS A 922 -27.65 -5.01 38.57
CA LYS A 922 -28.08 -5.26 39.95
C LYS A 922 -27.96 -6.74 40.26
N VAL A 923 -27.78 -7.09 41.53
CA VAL A 923 -27.55 -8.48 41.94
C VAL A 923 -28.87 -9.23 42.07
N ASN A 924 -28.91 -10.45 41.57
CA ASN A 924 -30.02 -11.38 41.72
C ASN A 924 -29.53 -12.72 42.30
N LEU A 925 -30.47 -13.48 42.85
CA LEU A 925 -30.25 -14.83 43.33
C LEU A 925 -31.18 -15.78 42.57
N ALA A 926 -30.65 -16.91 42.12
CA ALA A 926 -31.38 -17.88 41.32
C ALA A 926 -31.23 -19.28 41.89
N ALA A 927 -32.36 -19.97 42.04
CA ALA A 927 -32.42 -21.38 42.37
C ALA A 927 -33.37 -22.08 41.40
N PHE A 928 -33.06 -23.30 41.00
CA PHE A 928 -34.00 -24.08 40.20
C PHE A 928 -33.83 -25.57 40.45
N ALA A 929 -34.93 -26.30 40.36
CA ALA A 929 -34.94 -27.75 40.40
C ALA A 929 -35.77 -28.28 39.24
N GLY A 930 -35.43 -29.45 38.74
CA GLY A 930 -36.15 -30.04 37.62
C GLY A 930 -36.06 -31.55 37.56
N TYR A 931 -36.97 -32.11 36.77
CA TYR A 931 -37.08 -33.52 36.48
C TYR A 931 -36.90 -33.77 34.98
N ARG A 932 -35.96 -34.64 34.62
CA ARG A 932 -35.76 -35.09 33.24
C ARG A 932 -36.78 -36.14 32.88
N VAL A 933 -37.70 -35.78 31.97
CA VAL A 933 -38.76 -36.67 31.47
C VAL A 933 -38.16 -37.75 30.58
N ASN A 934 -37.19 -37.38 29.75
CA ASN A 934 -36.38 -38.29 28.96
C ASN A 934 -34.96 -37.72 28.80
N GLU A 935 -34.18 -38.28 27.87
CA GLU A 935 -32.80 -37.91 27.62
C GLU A 935 -32.61 -36.48 27.05
N ILE A 936 -33.70 -35.84 26.61
CA ILE A 936 -33.67 -34.59 25.86
C ILE A 936 -34.57 -33.51 26.47
N THR A 937 -35.62 -33.89 27.18
CA THR A 937 -36.62 -32.97 27.72
C THR A 937 -36.68 -33.06 29.24
N SER A 938 -36.86 -31.89 29.87
CA SER A 938 -37.04 -31.78 31.31
C SER A 938 -38.05 -30.71 31.67
N VAL A 939 -38.73 -30.90 32.80
CA VAL A 939 -39.56 -29.88 33.41
C VAL A 939 -38.76 -29.25 34.54
N ARG A 940 -38.71 -27.92 34.59
CA ARG A 940 -37.89 -27.15 35.53
C ARG A 940 -38.75 -26.14 36.26
N LEU A 941 -38.70 -26.14 37.58
CA LEU A 941 -39.21 -25.08 38.43
C LEU A 941 -38.05 -24.15 38.79
N GLY A 942 -38.17 -22.89 38.41
CA GLY A 942 -37.18 -21.84 38.70
C GLY A 942 -37.73 -20.83 39.70
N LEU A 943 -36.90 -20.43 40.64
CA LEU A 943 -37.11 -19.31 41.53
C LEU A 943 -35.98 -18.31 41.32
N GLU A 944 -36.33 -17.06 41.06
CA GLU A 944 -35.37 -15.98 40.86
C GLU A 944 -35.78 -14.78 41.69
N TYR A 945 -34.90 -14.38 42.59
CA TYR A 945 -35.12 -13.28 43.51
C TYR A 945 -34.26 -12.09 43.08
N VAL A 946 -34.93 -11.00 42.70
CA VAL A 946 -34.31 -9.77 42.24
C VAL A 946 -34.47 -8.72 43.34
N MET A 947 -33.34 -8.21 43.82
CA MET A 947 -33.29 -7.10 44.79
C MET A 947 -32.88 -5.84 44.04
N ASP A 948 -33.85 -4.98 43.71
CA ASP A 948 -33.57 -3.77 42.94
C ASP A 948 -34.02 -2.50 43.67
N ASN A 949 -33.24 -1.43 43.53
CA ASN A 949 -33.67 -0.07 43.87
C ASN A 949 -33.87 0.65 42.53
N ILE A 950 -35.13 0.76 42.13
CA ILE A 950 -35.49 1.27 40.81
C ILE A 950 -35.65 2.77 40.94
N LYS A 951 -34.77 3.49 40.25
CA LYS A 951 -34.92 4.92 40.01
C LYS A 951 -35.68 5.10 38.70
N TYR A 952 -36.81 5.78 38.75
CA TYR A 952 -37.56 6.19 37.57
C TYR A 952 -37.94 7.67 37.67
N ALA A 953 -38.07 8.32 36.51
CA ALA A 953 -38.54 9.69 36.42
C ALA A 953 -39.88 9.71 35.69
N TYR A 954 -40.86 10.45 36.24
CA TYR A 954 -42.08 10.78 35.53
C TYR A 954 -41.91 12.18 34.92
N ILE A 955 -41.97 12.27 33.58
CA ILE A 955 -41.77 13.52 32.85
C ILE A 955 -43.09 13.90 32.20
N GLU A 956 -43.72 14.97 32.65
CA GLU A 956 -44.93 15.52 32.04
C GLU A 956 -44.79 17.04 31.92
N ASN A 957 -45.00 17.58 30.71
CA ASN A 957 -44.89 19.02 30.41
C ASN A 957 -43.58 19.66 30.91
N ASN A 958 -42.43 19.06 30.61
CA ASN A 958 -41.07 19.51 31.05
C ASN A 958 -40.81 19.47 32.57
N ASN A 959 -41.75 19.05 33.40
CA ASN A 959 -41.53 18.79 34.82
C ASN A 959 -41.16 17.32 35.03
N ALA A 960 -40.02 17.06 35.66
CA ALA A 960 -39.53 15.72 35.95
C ALA A 960 -39.61 15.44 37.45
N GLU A 961 -40.50 14.54 37.87
CA GLU A 961 -40.56 14.02 39.23
C GLU A 961 -39.70 12.75 39.35
N PHE A 962 -38.79 12.74 40.33
CA PHE A 962 -37.85 11.65 40.55
C PHE A 962 -38.34 10.73 41.67
N HIS A 963 -38.46 9.44 41.38
CA HIS A 963 -38.82 8.41 42.36
C HIS A 963 -37.72 7.35 42.45
N GLU A 964 -37.37 6.99 43.68
CA GLU A 964 -36.53 5.82 43.96
C GLU A 964 -37.33 4.88 44.86
N GLU A 965 -37.70 3.73 44.33
CA GLU A 965 -38.45 2.72 45.07
C GLU A 965 -37.71 1.37 45.06
N LYS A 966 -37.55 0.80 46.25
CA LYS A 966 -37.06 -0.57 46.38
C LYS A 966 -38.11 -1.56 45.86
N HIS A 967 -37.72 -2.41 44.93
CA HIS A 967 -38.54 -3.46 44.34
C HIS A 967 -37.84 -4.81 44.57
N ASN A 968 -38.39 -5.59 45.49
CA ASN A 968 -37.92 -6.95 45.74
C ASN A 968 -38.88 -7.93 45.06
N ILE A 969 -38.50 -8.47 43.92
CA ILE A 969 -39.39 -9.30 43.10
C ILE A 969 -38.92 -10.75 43.13
N ALA A 970 -39.83 -11.65 43.48
CA ALA A 970 -39.65 -13.09 43.34
C ALA A 970 -40.35 -13.57 42.07
N PHE A 971 -39.59 -14.09 41.11
CA PHE A 971 -40.11 -14.79 39.96
C PHE A 971 -40.17 -16.28 40.23
N VAL A 972 -41.34 -16.87 40.02
CA VAL A 972 -41.54 -18.32 40.02
C VAL A 972 -41.90 -18.75 38.61
N ALA A 973 -41.11 -19.64 38.01
CA ALA A 973 -41.27 -20.08 36.64
C ALA A 973 -41.41 -21.59 36.54
N ALA A 974 -42.35 -22.06 35.72
CA ALA A 974 -42.49 -23.46 35.36
C ALA A 974 -42.11 -23.63 33.88
N ASN A 975 -40.89 -24.09 33.65
CA ASN A 975 -40.27 -24.12 32.33
C ASN A 975 -40.24 -25.53 31.75
N PHE A 976 -40.54 -25.63 30.46
CA PHE A 976 -40.18 -26.78 29.66
C PHE A 976 -38.79 -26.55 29.05
N GLN A 977 -37.87 -27.46 29.32
CA GLN A 977 -36.47 -27.38 28.90
C GLN A 977 -36.15 -28.49 27.89
N LEU A 978 -35.45 -28.10 26.83
CA LEU A 978 -34.95 -28.96 25.75
C LEU A 978 -33.42 -28.89 25.72
N ASP A 979 -32.75 -30.02 25.95
CA ASP A 979 -31.31 -30.15 25.81
C ASP A 979 -30.92 -30.25 24.32
N LEU A 980 -30.43 -29.14 23.76
CA LEU A 980 -30.05 -29.05 22.35
C LEU A 980 -28.98 -30.06 21.97
N LEU A 981 -27.91 -30.18 22.77
CA LEU A 981 -26.81 -31.08 22.44
C LEU A 981 -27.24 -32.54 22.50
N SER A 982 -28.07 -32.92 23.47
CA SER A 982 -28.69 -34.24 23.51
C SER A 982 -29.55 -34.45 22.27
N TYR A 983 -30.50 -33.55 21.99
CA TYR A 983 -31.41 -33.65 20.84
C TYR A 983 -30.66 -33.86 19.52
N PHE A 984 -29.61 -33.09 19.24
CA PHE A 984 -28.96 -33.09 17.94
C PHE A 984 -27.86 -34.14 17.77
N ARG A 985 -27.37 -34.79 18.85
CA ARG A 985 -26.22 -35.71 18.78
C ARG A 985 -26.40 -37.05 19.51
N GLY A 986 -27.48 -37.24 20.26
CA GLY A 986 -27.59 -38.39 21.15
C GLY A 986 -27.23 -38.02 22.59
N TYR A 987 -27.77 -38.80 23.52
CA TYR A 987 -27.57 -38.61 24.95
C TYR A 987 -26.25 -39.21 25.41
N ASN A 988 -25.42 -38.42 26.06
CA ASN A 988 -24.18 -38.88 26.66
C ASN A 988 -24.03 -38.32 28.09
N PRO A 989 -24.11 -39.16 29.14
CA PRO A 989 -24.02 -38.72 30.52
C PRO A 989 -22.62 -38.23 30.92
N ASN A 990 -21.58 -38.55 30.13
CA ASN A 990 -20.20 -38.11 30.36
C ASN A 990 -19.84 -36.86 29.53
N ARG A 991 -20.82 -36.16 28.96
CA ARG A 991 -20.57 -34.98 28.12
C ARG A 991 -20.22 -33.78 29.01
N LEU A 992 -18.98 -33.30 28.87
CA LEU A 992 -18.45 -32.15 29.62
C LEU A 992 -19.24 -30.86 29.46
N TRP A 993 -19.92 -30.64 28.33
CA TRP A 993 -20.70 -29.43 28.07
C TRP A 993 -22.11 -29.79 27.62
N ASN A 994 -23.13 -29.23 28.27
CA ASN A 994 -24.52 -29.34 27.83
C ASN A 994 -25.13 -27.95 27.64
N VAL A 995 -25.95 -27.78 26.60
CA VAL A 995 -26.67 -26.53 26.31
C VAL A 995 -28.14 -26.85 26.18
N ALA A 996 -28.96 -26.15 26.95
CA ALA A 996 -30.40 -26.32 26.99
C ALA A 996 -31.09 -24.99 26.72
N LEU A 997 -32.20 -25.04 25.99
CA LEU A 997 -33.14 -23.92 25.89
C LEU A 997 -34.36 -24.25 26.72
N TYR A 998 -34.97 -23.25 27.33
CA TYR A 998 -36.20 -23.45 28.06
C TYR A 998 -37.14 -22.27 27.90
N ALA A 999 -38.42 -22.57 27.96
CA ALA A 999 -39.49 -21.60 27.88
C ALA A 999 -40.65 -22.04 28.77
N GLY A 1000 -41.33 -21.10 29.40
CA GLY A 1000 -42.51 -21.42 30.19
C GLY A 1000 -43.18 -20.22 30.84
N PRO A 1001 -44.40 -20.44 31.37
CA PRO A 1001 -45.07 -19.43 32.19
C PRO A 1001 -44.28 -19.14 33.45
N ALA A 1002 -44.31 -17.89 33.86
CA ALA A 1002 -43.77 -17.41 35.11
C ALA A 1002 -44.74 -16.42 35.76
N ILE A 1003 -44.59 -16.23 37.06
CA ILE A 1003 -45.28 -15.18 37.81
C ILE A 1003 -44.24 -14.38 38.58
N GLY A 1004 -44.28 -13.07 38.43
CA GLY A 1004 -43.54 -12.16 39.29
C GLY A 1004 -44.39 -11.76 40.48
N ILE A 1005 -43.80 -11.75 41.67
CA ILE A 1005 -44.47 -11.36 42.92
C ILE A 1005 -43.58 -10.34 43.61
N GLN A 1006 -44.12 -9.14 43.85
CA GLN A 1006 -43.43 -8.14 44.66
C GLN A 1006 -43.53 -8.54 46.13
N THR A 1007 -42.40 -8.80 46.77
CA THR A 1007 -42.34 -9.31 48.15
C THR A 1007 -42.42 -8.20 49.21
N ASN A 1008 -42.20 -6.94 48.82
CA ASN A 1008 -42.22 -5.79 49.73
C ASN A 1008 -43.54 -5.00 49.72
N LYS A 1009 -44.50 -5.31 48.84
CA LYS A 1009 -45.87 -4.74 48.82
C LYS A 1009 -46.87 -5.89 48.70
N ALA A 1010 -47.89 -5.93 49.56
CA ALA A 1010 -48.92 -6.96 49.47
C ALA A 1010 -49.78 -6.74 48.20
N HIS A 1011 -50.06 -7.80 47.44
CA HIS A 1011 -50.97 -7.88 46.28
C HIS A 1011 -50.46 -7.45 44.89
N ASN A 1012 -49.19 -7.06 44.70
CA ASN A 1012 -48.67 -6.74 43.35
C ASN A 1012 -48.05 -7.98 42.66
N LYS A 1013 -48.68 -8.48 41.59
CA LYS A 1013 -48.26 -9.66 40.82
C LYS A 1013 -48.44 -9.42 39.32
N ASP A 1014 -47.58 -9.98 38.50
CA ASP A 1014 -47.73 -9.95 37.03
C ASP A 1014 -47.43 -11.33 36.44
N ALA A 1015 -48.16 -11.71 35.39
CA ALA A 1015 -47.83 -12.89 34.63
C ALA A 1015 -46.67 -12.57 33.69
N ALA A 1016 -45.71 -13.46 33.68
CA ALA A 1016 -44.54 -13.38 32.85
C ALA A 1016 -44.37 -14.64 32.00
N ILE A 1017 -43.59 -14.52 30.93
CA ILE A 1017 -43.06 -15.66 30.20
C ILE A 1017 -41.55 -15.65 30.43
N ASN A 1018 -41.03 -16.76 30.94
CA ASN A 1018 -39.59 -16.95 31.07
C ASN A 1018 -39.08 -17.67 29.81
N LEU A 1019 -38.13 -17.05 29.13
CA LEU A 1019 -37.37 -17.65 28.03
C LEU A 1019 -35.91 -17.68 28.44
N GLY A 1020 -35.19 -18.75 28.17
CA GLY A 1020 -33.78 -18.74 28.50
C GLY A 1020 -32.95 -19.87 27.95
N MET A 1021 -31.66 -19.77 28.26
CA MET A 1021 -30.63 -20.72 27.87
C MET A 1021 -29.77 -21.07 29.08
N THR A 1022 -29.57 -22.37 29.30
CA THR A 1022 -28.59 -22.88 30.27
C THR A 1022 -27.43 -23.51 29.51
N ALA A 1023 -26.21 -23.01 29.71
CA ALA A 1023 -24.99 -23.73 29.37
C ALA A 1023 -24.41 -24.32 30.66
N SER A 1024 -24.08 -25.60 30.68
CA SER A 1024 -23.53 -26.27 31.85
C SER A 1024 -22.24 -26.99 31.51
N HIS A 1025 -21.27 -26.91 32.41
CA HIS A 1025 -19.99 -27.59 32.34
C HIS A 1025 -19.87 -28.60 33.47
N GLN A 1026 -19.72 -29.88 33.14
CA GLN A 1026 -19.60 -30.96 34.12
C GLN A 1026 -18.22 -30.92 34.78
N ILE A 1027 -18.19 -30.68 36.10
CA ILE A 1027 -16.96 -30.69 36.92
C ILE A 1027 -16.72 -32.09 37.48
N SER A 1028 -17.78 -32.76 37.92
CA SER A 1028 -17.76 -34.14 38.41
C SER A 1028 -19.01 -34.89 37.95
N LYS A 1029 -19.11 -36.19 38.27
CA LYS A 1029 -20.26 -37.02 37.87
C LYS A 1029 -21.61 -36.41 38.24
N HIS A 1030 -21.71 -35.75 39.40
CA HIS A 1030 -22.96 -35.16 39.90
C HIS A 1030 -22.94 -33.63 39.95
N ILE A 1031 -21.78 -32.97 39.82
CA ILE A 1031 -21.68 -31.50 39.95
C ILE A 1031 -21.31 -30.87 38.60
N SER A 1032 -22.07 -29.86 38.19
CA SER A 1032 -21.80 -29.04 37.01
C SER A 1032 -21.81 -27.55 37.38
N ALA A 1033 -20.89 -26.77 36.85
CA ALA A 1033 -21.05 -25.31 36.80
C ALA A 1033 -22.10 -24.97 35.73
N PHE A 1034 -22.88 -23.91 35.94
CA PHE A 1034 -23.83 -23.43 34.93
C PHE A 1034 -23.71 -21.92 34.69
N TYR A 1035 -24.02 -21.54 33.46
CA TYR A 1035 -24.39 -20.21 33.01
C TYR A 1035 -25.86 -20.27 32.60
N ASN A 1036 -26.69 -19.40 33.15
CA ASN A 1036 -28.11 -19.37 32.86
C ASN A 1036 -28.54 -17.95 32.52
N HIS A 1037 -29.06 -17.75 31.31
CA HIS A 1037 -29.64 -16.48 30.89
C HIS A 1037 -31.17 -16.61 30.85
N ASN A 1038 -31.85 -16.02 31.82
CA ASN A 1038 -33.31 -15.90 31.88
C ASN A 1038 -33.74 -14.56 31.28
N ILE A 1039 -34.82 -14.57 30.51
CA ILE A 1039 -35.46 -13.38 29.95
C ILE A 1039 -36.93 -13.46 30.39
N TYR A 1040 -37.30 -12.62 31.35
CA TYR A 1040 -38.68 -12.48 31.79
C TYR A 1040 -39.38 -11.41 30.96
N LEU A 1041 -40.37 -11.81 30.19
CA LEU A 1041 -41.27 -10.92 29.48
C LEU A 1041 -42.53 -10.74 30.33
N MET A 1042 -42.91 -9.51 30.66
CA MET A 1042 -44.00 -9.18 31.58
C MET A 1042 -44.98 -8.19 30.94
N GLY A 1043 -46.15 -7.99 31.56
CA GLY A 1043 -47.19 -7.07 31.06
C GLY A 1043 -48.34 -7.77 30.34
N PHE A 1044 -48.54 -9.07 30.55
CA PHE A 1044 -49.60 -9.85 29.90
C PHE A 1044 -50.96 -9.79 30.63
N LEU A 1045 -51.01 -9.42 31.92
CA LEU A 1045 -52.25 -9.35 32.72
C LEU A 1045 -52.99 -8.01 32.66
N GLY A 1046 -52.44 -7.00 31.97
CA GLY A 1046 -53.09 -5.70 31.82
C GLY A 1046 -53.16 -4.84 33.09
N GLN A 1047 -52.59 -5.28 34.21
CA GLN A 1047 -52.39 -4.49 35.44
C GLN A 1047 -51.14 -3.59 35.34
N GLU A 1048 -50.99 -2.61 36.25
CA GLU A 1048 -49.77 -1.80 36.34
C GLU A 1048 -48.56 -2.74 36.49
N SER A 1049 -47.59 -2.61 35.59
CA SER A 1049 -46.45 -3.52 35.53
C SER A 1049 -45.69 -3.53 36.87
N LEU A 1050 -45.26 -4.71 37.34
CA LEU A 1050 -44.36 -4.90 38.49
C LEU A 1050 -43.13 -3.97 38.52
N LEU A 1051 -42.75 -3.43 37.36
CA LEU A 1051 -41.64 -2.49 37.15
C LEU A 1051 -42.17 -1.23 36.44
N PRO A 1052 -42.53 -0.15 37.16
CA PRO A 1052 -43.16 1.04 36.57
C PRO A 1052 -42.25 1.75 35.55
N GLY A 1053 -42.80 2.22 34.43
CA GLY A 1053 -42.09 3.06 33.45
C GLY A 1053 -41.15 2.34 32.47
N THR A 1054 -41.22 1.00 32.37
CA THR A 1054 -40.16 0.18 31.73
C THR A 1054 -40.53 -0.49 30.40
N ASN A 1055 -41.63 -0.05 29.76
CA ASN A 1055 -42.17 -0.74 28.58
C ASN A 1055 -41.40 -0.48 27.27
N LEU A 1056 -40.64 -1.44 26.74
CA LEU A 1056 -39.88 -1.24 25.49
C LEU A 1056 -40.76 -1.22 24.23
N MET A 1057 -41.81 -2.03 24.19
CA MET A 1057 -42.76 -2.15 23.08
C MET A 1057 -44.20 -2.22 23.60
N GLY A 1058 -44.92 -1.09 23.60
CA GLY A 1058 -46.31 -1.06 24.09
C GLY A 1058 -46.40 -1.24 25.61
N ARG A 1059 -47.01 -2.33 26.08
CA ARG A 1059 -47.17 -2.70 27.51
C ARG A 1059 -46.19 -3.80 27.97
N LEU A 1060 -45.27 -4.22 27.10
CA LEU A 1060 -44.38 -5.35 27.37
C LEU A 1060 -43.05 -4.87 27.99
N THR A 1061 -42.70 -5.43 29.14
CA THR A 1061 -41.42 -5.19 29.84
C THR A 1061 -40.54 -6.43 29.76
N ALA A 1062 -39.24 -6.24 29.54
CA ALA A 1062 -38.28 -7.34 29.45
C ALA A 1062 -37.16 -7.18 30.48
N LEU A 1063 -36.98 -8.19 31.34
CA LEU A 1063 -35.93 -8.28 32.34
C LEU A 1063 -34.99 -9.42 31.97
N ASN A 1064 -33.71 -9.11 31.72
CA ASN A 1064 -32.70 -10.13 31.46
C ASN A 1064 -31.95 -10.40 32.77
N CYS A 1065 -31.82 -11.67 33.12
CA CYS A 1065 -31.11 -12.12 34.30
C CYS A 1065 -30.03 -13.12 33.91
N ILE A 1066 -28.79 -12.79 34.22
CA ILE A 1066 -27.61 -13.60 33.91
C ILE A 1066 -27.11 -14.19 35.21
N ASN A 1067 -27.14 -15.52 35.32
CA ASN A 1067 -26.85 -16.25 36.55
C ASN A 1067 -25.72 -17.24 36.34
N PHE A 1068 -24.83 -17.34 37.33
CA PHE A 1068 -23.78 -18.35 37.40
C PHE A 1068 -23.92 -19.13 38.70
N GLY A 1069 -23.57 -20.41 38.69
CA GLY A 1069 -23.63 -21.21 39.90
C GLY A 1069 -23.29 -22.67 39.71
N LEU A 1070 -23.72 -23.47 40.67
CA LEU A 1070 -23.50 -24.92 40.70
C LEU A 1070 -24.84 -25.64 40.59
N MET A 1071 -24.83 -26.71 39.79
CA MET A 1071 -25.94 -27.62 39.55
C MET A 1071 -25.52 -29.02 40.00
N TYR A 1072 -26.36 -29.65 40.80
CA TYR A 1072 -26.25 -31.04 41.23
C TYR A 1072 -27.24 -31.90 40.44
N ASN A 1073 -26.78 -33.00 39.85
CA ASN A 1073 -27.59 -33.96 39.09
C ASN A 1073 -27.66 -35.29 39.86
N LEU A 1074 -28.86 -35.87 39.96
CA LEU A 1074 -29.22 -37.07 40.73
C LEU A 1074 -29.89 -38.13 39.84
#